data_AF-A0A5Q3FRU3-F1
#
_entry.id   AF-A0A5Q3FRU3-F1
#
_cell.length_a   1.000
_cell.length_b   1.000
_cell.length_c   1.000
_cell.angle_alpha   90.00
_cell.angle_beta   90.00
_cell.angle_gamma   90.00
#
_symmetry.space_group_name_H-M   'P 1'
#
loop_
_entity.id
_entity.type
_entity.pdbx_description
1 polymer ?
#
loop_
_entity_poly.entity_id
_entity_poly.type
_entity_poly.pdbx_seq_one_letter_code
_entity_poly.pdbx_strand_id
1 'polypeptide(L)'
;MSVDLVFQSWYKGDGTNKADIAHNAFKSVKKHFEQSNSLSSDEKALLGKKSSLQEVEKAVSDAFAKYEAKSEASKTRKWLLKASESICHYGQVLDVFVQHHPEYVSLAWGLMKVMFISVVNHGETLKLLSKSLFEVAQRLPRIKHLSALYPTKNMKTAIESLYSCIMEFLLIAHSWCNESKFKHIYHSFTRPHELRYSDLLQRIETCTGNINELATVGSQTELRVMHDTQSSKLNEIILSLQTSEKTRQAQIDGLNCAISRLEISSRDHDRKLNLIMQWLEASGLTINDLLTKIETFHSIQTSAQLDTNQKLSSLQLSQALATFSQSLEDPKSLYKHHLFLRNRRASGRGATVTTNEFWLSPKLARWSSCPNSSLTIIRGSFTTRWAIQDFAIDIIQAVTMMNIPAIWVLGSANKTSPNAMLSPADLVRYLTYQALQIEGTVTTEKQMSLRHSQLEEAKTSQDWLALFRLIMQDLGGQIYIIIDLATVSSGPKGSGQADLISQLNEMLEGLSSKKPQRGSRTKVKIILLVYDYNWMSLIPREIYDRLVPVKISGTKGLQGKRMRTAVNTRILPRQRDIHPKILDEEAKRLRIRAPTWSLGAAIRIKNSPCPLCRLFISQWDPDFIAVSSTDEVELRWILGPAGRWAFTTYGARDYTWIGFSSGMETSGHPDPNSGLFLEPWTDPLVDTSRILRWISSCEELHSSECAMPTDLPFAEAFPGLRVLRVIDVEDHCVVEMTSLEKYIALSYVWGAVANFRLTKANRTALLLPRSLEKVFKMLPNTIKDAITLTRRLGCRYLWVDALCLLQNNTEDLELGVNVMDLVYERAWLTIVAACGHDADARLPGVQQGARDGSSNSFKIMPGVEMGIVTGLDGLLERSVYHSRAWTFQEQVLSRRVLYFVENKVFYRCRAAEHAEHFVDDLSQTSADWTPGASHSMSVLVNDPVIYLSTMLSLYTKRVLTNQNDTLRAMAGIIRRIAERMKCNFFQGLPTAMLDKFITFFADGTILHRRSTFPSYSWTGWRGCVDMNLQFTCENMTMTENTKMWLRDRTWIIWYKRNFSGIPQLVWDPDASLSDMEYAGYRHRRPFRDGRYVPNQLDTRQTMPTEEVSFSREVPSYPMLQFWTLSLFYRISDVDVFRGTGCLQDSNTKNCGFVFLDGFDETEFFESRDSYEIILLSETSYPRFFDSRWVQWRDLYALTAGQCRFYNIMILEWNGGIAERRGFGLLHQGAVEFSLDPGPSWKEIFLA
;
A
#
# COMPACT_ATOMS: atom_id res chain seq x y z
N MET A 1 37.21 -27.03 29.29
CA MET A 1 36.07 -27.08 28.34
C MET A 1 35.34 -25.75 28.45
N SER A 2 35.26 -24.98 27.36
CA SER A 2 34.59 -23.67 27.38
C SER A 2 33.08 -23.83 27.62
N VAL A 3 32.48 -22.83 28.26
CA VAL A 3 31.01 -22.76 28.48
C VAL A 3 30.26 -22.88 27.13
N ASP A 4 30.87 -22.39 26.04
CA ASP A 4 30.34 -22.50 24.68
C ASP A 4 30.26 -23.95 24.15
N LEU A 5 31.18 -24.83 24.53
CA LEU A 5 31.13 -26.25 24.14
C LEU A 5 30.00 -27.00 24.84
N VAL A 6 29.71 -26.66 26.10
CA VAL A 6 28.59 -27.24 26.86
C VAL A 6 27.26 -26.74 26.29
N PHE A 7 27.17 -25.43 25.98
CA PHE A 7 25.99 -24.82 25.36
C PHE A 7 25.71 -25.37 23.96
N GLN A 8 26.75 -25.60 23.14
CA GLN A 8 26.59 -26.21 21.81
C GLN A 8 26.08 -27.66 21.89
N SER A 9 26.47 -28.43 22.91
CA SER A 9 26.00 -29.81 23.09
C SER A 9 24.52 -29.91 23.52
N TRP A 10 23.97 -28.87 24.16
CA TRP A 10 22.56 -28.82 24.57
C TRP A 10 21.59 -28.62 23.40
N TYR A 11 22.05 -27.96 22.33
CA TYR A 11 21.20 -27.55 21.19
C TYR A 11 21.53 -28.24 19.87
N LYS A 12 22.75 -28.78 19.68
CA LYS A 12 23.02 -29.71 18.58
C LYS A 12 22.53 -31.10 18.99
N GLY A 13 21.39 -31.51 18.43
CA GLY A 13 20.86 -32.86 18.60
C GLY A 13 21.94 -33.92 18.30
N ASP A 14 21.95 -35.00 19.11
CA ASP A 14 22.85 -36.13 18.91
C ASP A 14 22.75 -36.58 17.44
N GLY A 15 23.88 -36.59 16.72
CA GLY A 15 23.96 -36.93 15.31
C GLY A 15 23.58 -38.38 14.96
N THR A 16 23.00 -39.12 15.91
CA THR A 16 22.63 -40.52 15.78
C THR A 16 21.11 -40.67 15.96
N ASN A 17 20.44 -41.10 14.88
CA ASN A 17 18.99 -41.29 14.69
C ASN A 17 18.11 -40.04 14.47
N LYS A 18 18.07 -39.59 13.19
CA LYS A 18 16.97 -38.80 12.59
C LYS A 18 15.65 -39.61 12.48
N ALA A 19 15.24 -40.32 13.54
CA ALA A 19 13.95 -40.98 13.57
C ALA A 19 12.89 -40.00 14.10
N ASP A 20 11.75 -39.90 13.40
CA ASP A 20 10.62 -38.99 13.66
C ASP A 20 10.31 -38.89 15.17
N ILE A 21 10.77 -37.79 15.81
CA ILE A 21 10.73 -37.60 17.26
C ILE A 21 9.29 -37.64 17.77
N ALA A 22 8.36 -37.08 17.00
CA ALA A 22 6.93 -37.13 17.27
C ALA A 22 6.40 -38.58 17.28
N HIS A 23 6.87 -39.43 16.35
CA HIS A 23 6.48 -40.84 16.31
C HIS A 23 7.01 -41.64 17.50
N ASN A 24 8.25 -41.36 17.93
CA ASN A 24 8.84 -41.99 19.11
C ASN A 24 8.18 -41.53 20.41
N ALA A 25 7.85 -40.24 20.53
CA ALA A 25 7.08 -39.69 21.64
C ALA A 25 5.69 -40.35 21.74
N PHE A 26 4.99 -40.50 20.61
CA PHE A 26 3.69 -41.19 20.58
C PHE A 26 3.80 -42.65 21.02
N LYS A 27 4.81 -43.41 20.57
CA LYS A 27 5.04 -44.79 21.02
C LYS A 27 5.29 -44.88 22.53
N SER A 28 6.06 -43.93 23.08
CA SER A 28 6.35 -43.84 24.52
C SER A 28 5.07 -43.62 25.32
N VAL A 29 4.27 -42.62 24.92
CA VAL A 29 2.99 -42.28 25.57
C VAL A 29 1.98 -43.41 25.43
N LYS A 30 1.84 -44.00 24.23
CA LYS A 30 0.94 -45.14 23.99
C LYS A 30 1.26 -46.32 24.92
N LYS A 31 2.54 -46.67 25.07
CA LYS A 31 2.99 -47.75 25.97
C LYS A 31 2.66 -47.44 27.44
N HIS A 32 2.83 -46.18 27.86
CA HIS A 32 2.49 -45.73 29.22
C HIS A 32 0.99 -45.92 29.52
N PHE A 33 0.12 -45.51 28.58
CA PHE A 33 -1.32 -45.68 28.73
C PHE A 33 -1.77 -47.15 28.64
N GLU A 34 -1.19 -47.97 27.75
CA GLU A 34 -1.48 -49.41 27.66
C GLU A 34 -1.11 -50.19 28.94
N GLN A 35 -0.06 -49.76 29.64
CA GLN A 35 0.40 -50.33 30.91
C GLN A 35 -0.37 -49.82 32.13
N SER A 36 -1.19 -48.77 31.98
CA SER A 36 -1.97 -48.20 33.07
C SER A 36 -3.19 -49.07 33.42
N ASN A 37 -3.47 -49.20 34.72
CA ASN A 37 -4.66 -49.92 35.23
C ASN A 37 -5.93 -49.06 35.19
N SER A 38 -5.86 -47.80 34.75
CA SER A 38 -6.96 -46.82 34.77
C SER A 38 -7.86 -46.88 33.53
N LEU A 39 -7.43 -47.53 32.44
CA LEU A 39 -8.20 -47.60 31.19
C LEU A 39 -9.18 -48.78 31.14
N SER A 40 -10.39 -48.51 30.66
CA SER A 40 -11.41 -49.51 30.34
C SER A 40 -11.00 -50.43 29.17
N SER A 41 -11.65 -51.59 29.03
CA SER A 41 -11.40 -52.53 27.93
C SER A 41 -11.56 -51.90 26.54
N ASP A 42 -12.50 -50.97 26.41
CA ASP A 42 -12.83 -50.30 25.15
C ASP A 42 -11.80 -49.23 24.79
N GLU A 43 -11.26 -48.51 25.78
CA GLU A 43 -10.17 -47.55 25.61
C GLU A 43 -8.86 -48.25 25.23
N LYS A 44 -8.57 -49.42 25.82
CA LYS A 44 -7.43 -50.26 25.43
C LYS A 44 -7.56 -50.79 24.00
N ALA A 45 -8.78 -51.13 23.57
CA ALA A 45 -9.05 -51.56 22.20
C ALA A 45 -8.88 -50.44 21.16
N LEU A 46 -9.21 -49.19 21.52
CA LEU A 46 -8.99 -48.00 20.68
C LEU A 46 -7.50 -47.76 20.44
N LEU A 47 -6.67 -47.84 21.49
CA LEU A 47 -5.23 -47.58 21.41
C LEU A 47 -4.47 -48.67 20.65
N GLY A 48 -4.82 -49.95 20.85
CA GLY A 48 -4.08 -51.08 20.30
C GLY A 48 -3.93 -51.08 18.77
N LYS A 49 -4.91 -50.53 18.03
CA LYS A 49 -4.95 -50.54 16.56
C LYS A 49 -4.32 -49.33 15.87
N LYS A 50 -4.01 -48.24 16.60
CA LYS A 50 -3.58 -46.97 15.98
C LYS A 50 -2.06 -46.75 16.05
N SER A 51 -1.50 -46.18 15.00
CA SER A 51 -0.05 -45.98 14.80
C SER A 51 0.43 -44.54 15.06
N SER A 52 -0.51 -43.58 15.16
CA SER A 52 -0.24 -42.16 15.40
C SER A 52 -1.34 -41.47 16.20
N LEU A 53 -1.03 -40.32 16.81
CA LEU A 53 -2.00 -39.52 17.58
C LEU A 53 -3.13 -38.95 16.70
N GLN A 54 -2.83 -38.68 15.42
CA GLN A 54 -3.81 -38.23 14.43
C GLN A 54 -4.85 -39.32 14.11
N GLU A 55 -4.45 -40.59 14.13
CA GLU A 55 -5.41 -41.69 13.94
C GLU A 55 -6.30 -41.93 15.16
N VAL A 56 -5.81 -41.56 16.36
CA VAL A 56 -6.60 -41.58 17.60
C VAL A 56 -7.61 -40.44 17.57
N GLU A 57 -7.17 -39.21 17.27
CA GLU A 57 -8.04 -38.04 17.10
C GLU A 57 -9.14 -38.32 16.07
N LYS A 58 -8.79 -38.81 14.88
CA LYS A 58 -9.78 -39.17 13.85
C LYS A 58 -10.82 -40.18 14.36
N ALA A 59 -10.40 -41.20 15.11
CA ALA A 59 -11.33 -42.20 15.63
C ALA A 59 -12.29 -41.62 16.69
N VAL A 60 -11.84 -40.65 17.48
CA VAL A 60 -12.68 -39.92 18.43
C VAL A 60 -13.63 -38.98 17.70
N SER A 61 -13.16 -38.26 16.69
CA SER A 61 -13.97 -37.40 15.82
C SER A 61 -15.05 -38.20 15.08
N ASP A 62 -14.73 -39.40 14.58
CA ASP A 62 -15.70 -40.31 13.96
C ASP A 62 -16.76 -40.81 14.98
N ALA A 63 -16.35 -41.10 16.21
CA ALA A 63 -17.27 -41.50 17.29
C ALA A 63 -18.20 -40.34 17.70
N PHE A 64 -17.66 -39.11 17.75
CA PHE A 64 -18.39 -37.88 18.03
C PHE A 64 -19.42 -37.57 16.94
N ALA A 65 -19.03 -37.63 15.67
CA ALA A 65 -19.94 -37.46 14.52
C ALA A 65 -21.08 -38.51 14.52
N LYS A 66 -20.77 -39.75 14.90
CA LYS A 66 -21.77 -40.82 15.04
C LYS A 66 -22.73 -40.57 16.21
N TYR A 67 -22.26 -39.93 17.29
CA TYR A 67 -23.09 -39.51 18.41
C TYR A 67 -24.02 -38.35 18.01
N GLU A 68 -23.50 -37.32 17.34
CA GLU A 68 -24.30 -36.19 16.84
C GLU A 68 -25.37 -36.62 15.84
N ALA A 69 -25.03 -37.51 14.89
CA ALA A 69 -26.01 -38.06 13.95
C ALA A 69 -27.14 -38.84 14.65
N LYS A 70 -26.86 -39.52 15.77
CA LYS A 70 -27.88 -40.16 16.62
C LYS A 70 -28.68 -39.17 17.45
N SER A 71 -28.07 -38.03 17.81
CA SER A 71 -28.68 -36.93 18.56
C SER A 71 -29.69 -36.14 17.71
N GLU A 72 -29.34 -35.81 16.45
CA GLU A 72 -30.22 -35.13 15.50
C GLU A 72 -31.48 -35.95 15.16
N ALA A 73 -31.36 -37.27 15.09
CA ALA A 73 -32.48 -38.19 14.85
C ALA A 73 -33.34 -38.46 16.11
N SER A 74 -32.95 -37.94 17.28
CA SER A 74 -33.52 -38.37 18.54
C SER A 74 -34.89 -37.74 18.82
N LYS A 75 -35.90 -38.60 19.01
CA LYS A 75 -37.23 -38.26 19.56
C LYS A 75 -37.16 -37.37 20.81
N THR A 76 -36.03 -37.28 21.51
CA THR A 76 -35.81 -36.42 22.70
C THR A 76 -35.87 -34.92 22.41
N ARG A 77 -35.40 -34.41 21.27
CA ARG A 77 -35.55 -32.96 20.94
C ARG A 77 -37.03 -32.61 20.69
N LYS A 78 -37.77 -33.50 20.02
CA LYS A 78 -39.23 -33.41 19.87
C LYS A 78 -39.95 -33.56 21.21
N TRP A 79 -39.49 -34.45 22.09
CA TRP A 79 -40.08 -34.66 23.42
C TRP A 79 -39.83 -33.47 24.35
N LEU A 80 -38.66 -32.83 24.27
CA LEU A 80 -38.32 -31.60 24.99
C LEU A 80 -39.14 -30.40 24.51
N LEU A 81 -39.35 -30.26 23.20
CA LEU A 81 -40.28 -29.27 22.62
C LEU A 81 -41.72 -29.52 23.10
N LYS A 82 -42.19 -30.76 23.07
CA LYS A 82 -43.54 -31.12 23.51
C LYS A 82 -43.74 -31.01 25.02
N ALA A 83 -42.69 -31.25 25.80
CA ALA A 83 -42.69 -31.07 27.25
C ALA A 83 -42.68 -29.58 27.62
N SER A 84 -41.88 -28.77 26.91
CA SER A 84 -41.90 -27.30 27.01
C SER A 84 -43.29 -26.74 26.67
N GLU A 85 -43.92 -27.20 25.59
CA GLU A 85 -45.29 -26.82 25.21
C GLU A 85 -46.32 -27.25 26.27
N SER A 86 -46.20 -28.47 26.81
CA SER A 86 -47.08 -28.96 27.88
C SER A 86 -46.89 -28.17 29.18
N ILE A 87 -45.67 -27.71 29.49
CA ILE A 87 -45.37 -26.88 30.66
C ILE A 87 -45.94 -25.47 30.50
N CYS A 88 -45.87 -24.87 29.31
CA CYS A 88 -46.55 -23.60 29.05
C CYS A 88 -48.08 -23.73 29.18
N HIS A 89 -48.63 -24.89 28.79
CA HIS A 89 -50.06 -25.18 28.89
C HIS A 89 -50.51 -25.41 30.35
N TYR A 90 -49.75 -26.18 31.13
CA TYR A 90 -50.06 -26.46 32.54
C TYR A 90 -49.49 -25.41 33.52
N GLY A 91 -48.65 -24.48 33.09
CA GLY A 91 -48.14 -23.37 33.89
C GLY A 91 -49.26 -22.48 34.43
N GLN A 92 -50.27 -22.24 33.59
CA GLN A 92 -51.50 -21.53 34.00
C GLN A 92 -52.28 -22.29 35.08
N VAL A 93 -52.21 -23.62 35.08
CA VAL A 93 -52.84 -24.48 36.09
C VAL A 93 -52.02 -24.47 37.39
N LEU A 94 -50.69 -24.56 37.29
CA LEU A 94 -49.77 -24.49 38.42
C LEU A 94 -49.82 -23.12 39.14
N ASP A 95 -50.02 -22.02 38.40
CA ASP A 95 -50.20 -20.67 38.97
C ASP A 95 -51.46 -20.57 39.85
N VAL A 96 -52.53 -21.28 39.49
CA VAL A 96 -53.76 -21.37 40.30
C VAL A 96 -53.54 -22.28 41.50
N PHE A 97 -52.82 -23.40 41.35
CA PHE A 97 -52.52 -24.32 42.46
C PHE A 97 -51.52 -23.74 43.46
N VAL A 98 -50.63 -22.83 43.05
CA VAL A 98 -49.65 -22.17 43.94
C VAL A 98 -50.32 -21.37 45.05
N GLN A 99 -51.54 -20.88 44.82
CA GLN A 99 -52.31 -20.12 45.78
C GLN A 99 -52.99 -21.00 46.84
N HIS A 100 -53.19 -22.29 46.57
CA HIS A 100 -53.94 -23.19 47.45
C HIS A 100 -53.11 -24.31 48.09
N HIS A 101 -52.10 -24.85 47.40
CA HIS A 101 -51.24 -25.94 47.90
C HIS A 101 -49.77 -25.80 47.44
N PRO A 102 -49.00 -24.87 48.04
CA PRO A 102 -47.65 -24.53 47.60
C PRO A 102 -46.63 -25.66 47.77
N GLU A 103 -46.84 -26.58 48.73
CA GLU A 103 -45.96 -27.73 48.94
C GLU A 103 -45.85 -28.64 47.69
N TYR A 104 -46.96 -28.91 47.00
CA TYR A 104 -46.96 -29.76 45.80
C TYR A 104 -46.35 -29.05 44.59
N VAL A 105 -46.53 -27.73 44.47
CA VAL A 105 -45.95 -26.93 43.38
C VAL A 105 -44.43 -26.80 43.54
N SER A 106 -43.94 -26.68 44.78
CA SER A 106 -42.49 -26.62 45.05
C SER A 106 -41.76 -27.92 44.67
N LEU A 107 -42.39 -29.08 44.90
CA LEU A 107 -41.83 -30.39 44.55
C LEU A 107 -41.80 -30.61 43.04
N ALA A 108 -42.87 -30.21 42.34
CA ALA A 108 -42.96 -30.24 40.88
C ALA A 108 -41.93 -29.28 40.23
N TRP A 109 -41.79 -28.07 40.76
CA TRP A 109 -40.82 -27.08 40.28
C TRP A 109 -39.37 -27.52 40.51
N GLY A 110 -39.07 -28.12 41.68
CA GLY A 110 -37.77 -28.71 41.97
C GLY A 110 -37.39 -29.82 40.98
N LEU A 111 -38.34 -30.69 40.64
CA LEU A 111 -38.15 -31.76 39.65
C LEU A 111 -37.91 -31.18 38.24
N MET A 112 -38.65 -30.14 37.85
CA MET A 112 -38.50 -29.44 36.57
C MET A 112 -37.13 -28.75 36.48
N LYS A 113 -36.68 -28.09 37.55
CA LYS A 113 -35.38 -27.41 37.60
C LYS A 113 -34.21 -28.40 37.41
N VAL A 114 -34.28 -29.59 38.01
CA VAL A 114 -33.27 -30.65 37.81
C VAL A 114 -33.23 -31.12 36.36
N MET A 115 -34.40 -31.30 35.73
CA MET A 115 -34.50 -31.69 34.32
C MET A 115 -33.92 -30.63 33.38
N PHE A 116 -34.17 -29.34 33.63
CA PHE A 116 -33.64 -28.25 32.80
C PHE A 116 -32.12 -28.08 32.92
N ILE A 117 -31.57 -28.13 34.13
CA ILE A 117 -30.13 -28.04 34.36
C ILE A 117 -29.38 -29.18 33.67
N SER A 118 -29.94 -30.40 33.69
CA SER A 118 -29.36 -31.55 32.99
C SER A 118 -29.27 -31.33 31.47
N VAL A 119 -30.32 -30.75 30.85
CA VAL A 119 -30.36 -30.48 29.41
C VAL A 119 -29.37 -29.37 29.02
N VAL A 120 -29.33 -28.28 29.78
CA VAL A 120 -28.41 -27.16 29.53
C VAL A 120 -26.96 -27.61 29.70
N ASN A 121 -26.63 -28.29 30.80
CA ASN A 121 -25.27 -28.79 31.04
C ASN A 121 -24.82 -29.82 30.00
N HIS A 122 -25.74 -30.63 29.47
CA HIS A 122 -25.44 -31.56 28.38
C HIS A 122 -25.10 -30.82 27.07
N GLY A 123 -25.84 -29.75 26.74
CA GLY A 123 -25.58 -28.90 25.58
C GLY A 123 -24.22 -28.18 25.67
N GLU A 124 -23.90 -27.60 26.82
CA GLU A 124 -22.61 -26.94 27.06
C GLU A 124 -21.43 -27.92 26.98
N THR A 125 -21.59 -29.15 27.50
CA THR A 125 -20.54 -30.19 27.39
C THR A 125 -20.27 -30.57 25.94
N LEU A 126 -21.32 -30.66 25.10
CA LEU A 126 -21.19 -30.99 23.68
C LEU A 126 -20.49 -29.85 22.91
N LYS A 127 -20.85 -28.59 23.21
CA LYS A 127 -20.19 -27.40 22.65
C LYS A 127 -18.71 -27.35 22.99
N LEU A 128 -18.36 -27.59 24.26
CA LEU A 128 -16.98 -27.62 24.73
C LEU A 128 -16.16 -28.72 24.05
N LEU A 129 -16.68 -29.95 24.00
CA LEU A 129 -15.98 -31.08 23.37
C LEU A 129 -15.72 -30.86 21.87
N SER A 130 -16.71 -30.31 21.14
CA SER A 130 -16.57 -29.99 19.72
C SER A 130 -15.47 -28.93 19.49
N LYS A 131 -15.48 -27.85 20.28
CA LYS A 131 -14.46 -26.79 20.21
C LYS A 131 -13.06 -27.34 20.54
N SER A 132 -12.93 -28.11 21.61
CA SER A 132 -11.64 -28.65 22.06
C SER A 132 -11.07 -29.71 21.12
N LEU A 133 -11.90 -30.58 20.52
CA LEU A 133 -11.45 -31.54 19.50
C LEU A 133 -10.87 -30.83 18.27
N PHE A 134 -11.52 -29.75 17.83
CA PHE A 134 -11.05 -28.94 16.71
C PHE A 134 -9.72 -28.25 17.01
N GLU A 135 -9.57 -27.64 18.19
CA GLU A 135 -8.31 -27.00 18.61
C GLU A 135 -7.15 -28.00 18.67
N VAL A 136 -7.40 -29.21 19.19
CA VAL A 136 -6.39 -30.29 19.21
C VAL A 136 -6.01 -30.69 17.79
N ALA A 137 -6.97 -30.88 16.88
CA ALA A 137 -6.72 -31.26 15.49
C ALA A 137 -5.84 -30.25 14.74
N GLN A 138 -6.02 -28.94 14.98
CA GLN A 138 -5.21 -27.89 14.36
C GLN A 138 -3.77 -27.83 14.89
N ARG A 139 -3.55 -28.20 16.17
CA ARG A 139 -2.22 -28.11 16.81
C ARG A 139 -1.28 -29.24 16.39
N LEU A 140 -1.80 -30.45 16.14
CA LEU A 140 -0.99 -31.64 15.84
C LEU A 140 -0.06 -31.50 14.62
N PRO A 141 -0.49 -30.95 13.46
CA PRO A 141 0.42 -30.73 12.32
C PRO A 141 1.55 -29.77 12.63
N ARG A 142 1.30 -28.70 13.40
CA ARG A 142 2.30 -27.68 13.75
C ARG A 142 3.41 -28.25 14.63
N ILE A 143 3.04 -29.07 15.61
CA ILE A 143 4.00 -29.75 16.51
C ILE A 143 4.92 -30.69 15.71
N LYS A 144 4.38 -31.39 14.70
CA LYS A 144 5.17 -32.26 13.82
C LYS A 144 6.25 -31.46 13.08
N HIS A 145 5.93 -30.28 12.57
CA HIS A 145 6.90 -29.42 11.88
C HIS A 145 7.98 -28.88 12.84
N LEU A 146 7.59 -28.39 14.03
CA LEU A 146 8.56 -27.89 15.03
C LEU A 146 9.50 -29.00 15.52
N SER A 147 9.00 -30.23 15.66
CA SER A 147 9.80 -31.39 16.06
C SER A 147 10.82 -31.83 15.00
N ALA A 148 10.56 -31.53 13.72
CA ALA A 148 11.47 -31.82 12.62
C ALA A 148 12.58 -30.76 12.50
N LEU A 149 12.26 -29.50 12.84
CA LEU A 149 13.20 -28.39 12.80
C LEU A 149 14.16 -28.39 13.99
N TYR A 150 13.67 -28.71 15.19
CA TYR A 150 14.46 -28.67 16.42
C TYR A 150 14.47 -30.03 17.13
N PRO A 151 15.23 -31.02 16.60
CA PRO A 151 15.26 -32.38 17.13
C PRO A 151 16.09 -32.50 18.42
N THR A 152 15.68 -31.78 19.47
CA THR A 152 16.39 -31.76 20.77
C THR A 152 15.74 -32.71 21.77
N LYS A 153 16.51 -33.16 22.76
CA LYS A 153 16.02 -34.03 23.85
C LYS A 153 14.92 -33.37 24.68
N ASN A 154 15.01 -32.05 24.87
CA ASN A 154 14.00 -31.24 25.58
C ASN A 154 12.72 -31.12 24.75
N MET A 155 12.84 -30.89 23.44
CA MET A 155 11.70 -30.86 22.53
C MET A 155 10.96 -32.20 22.52
N LYS A 156 11.68 -33.32 22.53
CA LYS A 156 11.08 -34.66 22.67
C LYS A 156 10.27 -34.81 23.96
N THR A 157 10.83 -34.39 25.10
CA THR A 157 10.18 -34.49 26.42
C THR A 157 8.93 -33.61 26.52
N ALA A 158 8.99 -32.41 25.93
CA ALA A 158 7.85 -31.49 25.85
C ALA A 158 6.72 -32.06 24.97
N ILE A 159 7.07 -32.69 23.84
CA ILE A 159 6.10 -33.38 22.97
C ILE A 159 5.47 -34.59 23.66
N GLU A 160 6.24 -35.39 24.40
CA GLU A 160 5.71 -36.51 25.19
C GLU A 160 4.70 -36.03 26.24
N SER A 161 5.00 -34.92 26.92
CA SER A 161 4.09 -34.31 27.91
C SER A 161 2.80 -33.82 27.27
N LEU A 162 2.89 -33.13 26.13
CA LEU A 162 1.73 -32.66 25.39
C LEU A 162 0.88 -33.81 24.84
N TYR A 163 1.52 -34.83 24.27
CA TYR A 163 0.81 -36.01 23.74
C TYR A 163 0.14 -36.82 24.85
N SER A 164 0.70 -36.85 26.06
CA SER A 164 0.06 -37.46 27.22
C SER A 164 -1.24 -36.73 27.58
N CYS A 165 -1.21 -35.39 27.68
CA CYS A 165 -2.41 -34.59 27.96
C CYS A 165 -3.47 -34.72 26.84
N ILE A 166 -3.05 -34.67 25.57
CA ILE A 166 -3.98 -34.84 24.45
C ILE A 166 -4.59 -36.25 24.43
N MET A 167 -3.80 -37.28 24.71
CA MET A 167 -4.31 -38.66 24.76
C MET A 167 -5.31 -38.85 25.91
N GLU A 168 -5.04 -38.26 27.07
CA GLU A 168 -5.96 -38.24 28.21
C GLU A 168 -7.30 -37.56 27.84
N PHE A 169 -7.25 -36.40 27.18
CA PHE A 169 -8.44 -35.70 26.66
C PHE A 169 -9.25 -36.58 25.70
N LEU A 170 -8.59 -37.15 24.69
CA LEU A 170 -9.24 -37.92 23.63
C LEU A 170 -9.91 -39.19 24.16
N LEU A 171 -9.30 -39.85 25.14
CA LEU A 171 -9.88 -41.03 25.79
C LEU A 171 -11.13 -40.65 26.60
N ILE A 172 -11.08 -39.56 27.36
CA ILE A 172 -12.24 -39.06 28.12
C ILE A 172 -13.38 -38.65 27.17
N ALA A 173 -13.06 -37.99 26.05
CA ALA A 173 -14.03 -37.59 25.04
C ALA A 173 -14.66 -38.80 24.33
N HIS A 174 -13.85 -39.81 23.98
CA HIS A 174 -14.34 -41.06 23.38
C HIS A 174 -15.22 -41.87 24.35
N SER A 175 -14.83 -41.93 25.62
CA SER A 175 -15.61 -42.58 26.67
C SER A 175 -16.98 -41.92 26.80
N TRP A 176 -17.00 -40.58 26.84
CA TRP A 176 -18.24 -39.80 26.88
C TRP A 176 -19.14 -40.11 25.67
N CYS A 177 -18.63 -40.11 24.44
CA CYS A 177 -19.44 -40.40 23.23
C CYS A 177 -20.13 -41.77 23.23
N ASN A 178 -19.60 -42.73 24.00
CA ASN A 178 -20.11 -44.09 24.08
C ASN A 178 -20.93 -44.37 25.35
N GLU A 179 -21.14 -43.38 26.21
CA GLU A 179 -22.00 -43.52 27.39
C GLU A 179 -23.49 -43.71 26.99
N SER A 180 -24.26 -44.33 27.89
CA SER A 180 -25.70 -44.50 27.68
C SER A 180 -26.46 -43.19 27.95
N LYS A 181 -27.62 -43.02 27.32
CA LYS A 181 -28.47 -41.81 27.49
C LYS A 181 -28.78 -41.49 28.95
N PHE A 182 -28.98 -42.50 29.78
CA PHE A 182 -29.23 -42.32 31.22
C PHE A 182 -27.99 -41.84 31.98
N LYS A 183 -26.81 -42.32 31.58
CA LYS A 183 -25.53 -41.96 32.20
C LYS A 183 -25.13 -40.51 31.86
N HIS A 184 -25.43 -40.03 30.66
CA HIS A 184 -25.28 -38.62 30.29
C HIS A 184 -26.15 -37.69 31.14
N ILE A 185 -27.41 -38.05 31.39
CA ILE A 185 -28.33 -37.29 32.24
C ILE A 185 -27.78 -37.23 33.67
N TYR A 186 -27.38 -38.38 34.22
CA TYR A 186 -26.81 -38.45 35.56
C TYR A 186 -25.49 -37.64 35.71
N HIS A 187 -24.57 -37.74 34.75
CA HIS A 187 -23.30 -37.01 34.78
C HIS A 187 -23.46 -35.51 34.54
N SER A 188 -24.40 -35.07 33.69
CA SER A 188 -24.69 -33.65 33.46
C SER A 188 -25.18 -32.92 34.72
N PHE A 189 -25.76 -33.66 35.68
CA PHE A 189 -26.22 -33.10 36.96
C PHE A 189 -25.17 -33.23 38.07
N THR A 190 -24.49 -34.37 38.18
CA THR A 190 -23.57 -34.66 39.30
C THR A 190 -22.14 -34.18 39.09
N ARG A 191 -21.72 -33.96 37.82
CA ARG A 191 -20.35 -33.57 37.46
C ARG A 191 -20.36 -32.56 36.30
N PRO A 192 -20.51 -31.26 36.60
CA PRO A 192 -20.43 -30.18 35.61
C PRO A 192 -19.17 -30.27 34.73
N HIS A 193 -19.27 -29.84 33.46
CA HIS A 193 -18.17 -29.91 32.49
C HIS A 193 -16.92 -29.14 32.92
N GLU A 194 -17.10 -28.05 33.69
CA GLU A 194 -16.02 -27.25 34.29
C GLU A 194 -15.08 -28.08 35.16
N LEU A 195 -15.56 -29.12 35.85
CA LEU A 195 -14.73 -29.96 36.72
C LEU A 195 -14.03 -31.11 35.97
N ARG A 196 -14.43 -31.42 34.73
CA ARG A 196 -13.94 -32.60 33.98
C ARG A 196 -12.90 -32.26 32.92
N TYR A 197 -12.97 -31.07 32.31
CA TYR A 197 -12.15 -30.72 31.15
C TYR A 197 -11.28 -29.47 31.33
N SER A 198 -11.60 -28.56 32.25
CA SER A 198 -10.90 -27.27 32.39
C SER A 198 -9.40 -27.42 32.72
N ASP A 199 -9.06 -28.18 33.76
CA ASP A 199 -7.68 -28.44 34.19
C ASP A 199 -6.85 -29.08 33.06
N LEU A 200 -7.48 -30.00 32.32
CA LEU A 200 -6.81 -30.74 31.26
C LEU A 200 -6.57 -29.85 30.02
N LEU A 201 -7.52 -28.99 29.65
CA LEU A 201 -7.35 -28.02 28.57
C LEU A 201 -6.28 -26.97 28.92
N GLN A 202 -6.23 -26.52 30.16
CA GLN A 202 -5.19 -25.60 30.66
C GLN A 202 -3.79 -26.24 30.62
N ARG A 203 -3.69 -27.54 30.96
CA ARG A 203 -2.44 -28.31 30.83
C ARG A 203 -2.00 -28.46 29.38
N ILE A 204 -2.93 -28.67 28.44
CA ILE A 204 -2.63 -28.72 26.99
C ILE A 204 -2.08 -27.38 26.50
N GLU A 205 -2.68 -26.26 26.92
CA GLU A 205 -2.24 -24.91 26.56
C GLU A 205 -0.83 -24.62 27.08
N THR A 206 -0.58 -24.93 28.36
CA THR A 206 0.73 -24.75 29.00
C THR A 206 1.83 -25.57 28.30
N CYS A 207 1.55 -26.85 28.00
CA CYS A 207 2.51 -27.70 27.28
C CYS A 207 2.78 -27.18 25.85
N THR A 208 1.79 -26.59 25.20
CA THR A 208 1.93 -25.98 23.87
C THR A 208 2.80 -24.72 23.92
N GLY A 209 2.63 -23.88 24.96
CA GLY A 209 3.49 -22.72 25.23
C GLY A 209 4.96 -23.12 25.36
N ASN A 210 5.26 -24.15 26.16
CA ASN A 210 6.63 -24.63 26.39
C ASN A 210 7.30 -25.12 25.10
N ILE A 211 6.57 -25.77 24.19
CA ILE A 211 7.11 -26.22 22.89
C ILE A 211 7.48 -25.03 22.00
N ASN A 212 6.65 -23.97 21.98
CA ASN A 212 6.94 -22.77 21.20
C ASN A 212 8.17 -22.03 21.74
N GLU A 213 8.29 -21.91 23.07
CA GLU A 213 9.44 -21.29 23.72
C GLU A 213 10.74 -22.03 23.38
N LEU A 214 10.75 -23.37 23.49
CA LEU A 214 11.90 -24.20 23.13
C LEU A 214 12.31 -24.04 21.65
N ALA A 215 11.35 -23.87 20.74
CA ALA A 215 11.63 -23.63 19.32
C ALA A 215 12.24 -22.23 19.09
N THR A 216 11.73 -21.20 19.78
CA THR A 216 12.28 -19.83 19.71
C THR A 216 13.73 -19.78 20.21
N VAL A 217 14.02 -20.45 21.33
CA VAL A 217 15.38 -20.51 21.87
C VAL A 217 16.33 -21.30 20.95
N GLY A 218 15.84 -22.39 20.34
CA GLY A 218 16.59 -23.12 19.31
C GLY A 218 16.98 -22.24 18.11
N SER A 219 16.03 -21.46 17.59
CA SER A 219 16.26 -20.53 16.48
C SER A 219 17.32 -19.45 16.81
N GLN A 220 17.23 -18.84 17.99
CA GLN A 220 18.19 -17.82 18.42
C GLN A 220 19.61 -18.36 18.58
N THR A 221 19.74 -19.62 18.99
CA THR A 221 21.04 -20.27 19.18
C THR A 221 21.73 -20.59 17.85
N GLU A 222 20.98 -21.01 16.83
CA GLU A 222 21.52 -21.23 15.47
C GLU A 222 22.03 -19.94 14.83
N LEU A 223 21.30 -18.84 15.01
CA LEU A 223 21.71 -17.51 14.52
C LEU A 223 23.07 -17.10 15.11
N ARG A 224 23.29 -17.36 16.40
CA ARG A 224 24.56 -17.03 17.06
C ARG A 224 25.74 -17.82 16.48
N VAL A 225 25.58 -19.13 16.26
CA VAL A 225 26.64 -19.99 15.69
C VAL A 225 26.96 -19.61 14.25
N MET A 226 25.97 -19.19 13.46
CA MET A 226 26.19 -18.69 12.11
C MET A 226 27.01 -17.40 12.08
N HIS A 227 26.72 -16.47 13.01
CA HIS A 227 27.46 -15.21 13.12
C HIS A 227 28.94 -15.41 13.43
N ASP A 228 29.28 -16.30 14.37
CA ASP A 228 30.68 -16.58 14.72
C ASP A 228 31.46 -17.20 13.54
N THR A 229 30.79 -18.06 12.75
CA THR A 229 31.39 -18.71 11.58
C THR A 229 31.66 -17.72 10.43
N GLN A 230 30.83 -16.69 10.29
CA GLN A 230 30.99 -15.64 9.27
C GLN A 230 32.10 -14.63 9.62
N SER A 231 32.21 -14.22 10.88
CA SER A 231 33.28 -13.31 11.34
C SER A 231 34.67 -13.89 11.13
N SER A 232 34.85 -15.20 11.33
CA SER A 232 36.14 -15.86 11.10
C SER A 232 36.60 -15.82 9.64
N LYS A 233 35.67 -15.91 8.66
CA LYS A 233 36.01 -15.86 7.23
C LYS A 233 36.23 -14.44 6.73
N LEU A 234 35.56 -13.46 7.34
CA LEU A 234 35.71 -12.04 6.98
C LEU A 234 37.11 -11.52 7.32
N ASN A 235 37.67 -11.92 8.46
CA ASN A 235 39.03 -11.55 8.86
C ASN A 235 40.11 -12.07 7.90
N GLU A 236 39.91 -13.25 7.32
CA GLU A 236 40.83 -13.85 6.34
C GLU A 236 40.87 -13.04 5.02
N ILE A 237 39.73 -12.48 4.61
CA ILE A 237 39.60 -11.66 3.39
C ILE A 237 40.21 -10.27 3.58
N ILE A 238 40.01 -9.64 4.74
CA ILE A 238 40.54 -8.29 5.04
C ILE A 238 42.07 -8.27 4.99
N LEU A 239 42.73 -9.31 5.51
CA LEU A 239 44.20 -9.44 5.46
C LEU A 239 44.75 -9.48 4.02
N SER A 240 44.01 -10.06 3.07
CA SER A 240 44.42 -10.15 1.67
C SER A 240 44.29 -8.83 0.90
N LEU A 241 43.31 -7.99 1.26
CA LEU A 241 43.05 -6.70 0.60
C LEU A 241 44.08 -5.64 1.03
N GLN A 242 44.47 -5.64 2.30
CA GLN A 242 45.49 -4.72 2.82
C GLN A 242 46.87 -4.93 2.18
N THR A 243 47.19 -6.16 1.74
CA THR A 243 48.44 -6.45 1.02
C THR A 243 48.43 -5.89 -0.41
N SER A 244 47.28 -5.90 -1.07
CA SER A 244 47.12 -5.33 -2.42
C SER A 244 47.24 -3.81 -2.44
N GLU A 245 46.71 -3.13 -1.43
CA GLU A 245 46.68 -1.66 -1.37
C GLU A 245 48.07 -1.05 -1.16
N LYS A 246 48.89 -1.66 -0.30
CA LYS A 246 50.31 -1.27 -0.15
C LYS A 246 51.10 -1.35 -1.45
N THR A 247 50.71 -2.26 -2.35
CA THR A 247 51.38 -2.46 -3.63
C THR A 247 51.04 -1.34 -4.64
N ARG A 248 49.81 -0.80 -4.62
CA ARG A 248 49.41 0.35 -5.48
C ARG A 248 50.05 1.66 -5.04
N GLN A 249 50.17 1.88 -3.73
CA GLN A 249 50.74 3.12 -3.21
C GLN A 249 52.21 3.28 -3.61
N ALA A 250 52.98 2.19 -3.56
CA ALA A 250 54.38 2.17 -3.98
C ALA A 250 54.59 2.52 -5.47
N GLN A 251 53.61 2.25 -6.34
CA GLN A 251 53.68 2.57 -7.77
C GLN A 251 53.48 4.07 -8.05
N ILE A 252 52.61 4.73 -7.29
CA ILE A 252 52.29 6.16 -7.46
C ILE A 252 53.46 7.03 -6.98
N ASP A 253 54.09 6.65 -5.87
CA ASP A 253 55.23 7.39 -5.33
C ASP A 253 56.46 7.29 -6.24
N GLY A 254 56.64 6.16 -6.93
CA GLY A 254 57.67 5.99 -7.95
C GLY A 254 57.50 6.90 -9.18
N LEU A 255 56.25 7.21 -9.56
CA LEU A 255 55.94 8.10 -10.68
C LEU A 255 56.30 9.56 -10.37
N ASN A 256 55.91 10.02 -9.19
CA ASN A 256 56.17 11.41 -8.77
C ASN A 256 57.67 11.71 -8.66
N CYS A 257 58.48 10.74 -8.23
CA CYS A 257 59.91 10.91 -8.03
C CYS A 257 60.70 11.11 -9.33
N ALA A 258 60.19 10.67 -10.48
CA ALA A 258 60.94 10.76 -11.73
C ALA A 258 60.40 11.78 -12.74
N ILE A 259 59.22 12.37 -12.51
CA ILE A 259 58.81 13.63 -13.15
C ILE A 259 59.70 14.80 -12.68
N SER A 260 60.10 14.80 -11.40
CA SER A 260 60.88 15.91 -10.82
C SER A 260 62.34 15.98 -11.26
N ARG A 261 62.87 14.99 -12.02
CA ARG A 261 64.28 14.93 -12.45
C ARG A 261 64.57 15.52 -13.84
N LEU A 262 63.56 15.99 -14.58
CA LEU A 262 63.73 16.50 -15.94
C LEU A 262 63.83 18.05 -16.00
N GLU A 263 65.02 18.60 -15.76
CA GLU A 263 65.31 20.04 -15.96
C GLU A 263 65.85 20.31 -17.39
N ILE A 264 65.00 20.80 -18.31
CA ILE A 264 65.42 21.27 -19.65
C ILE A 264 64.66 22.54 -20.06
N SER A 265 65.37 23.50 -20.70
CA SER A 265 64.93 24.86 -21.04
C SER A 265 63.92 24.96 -22.20
N SER A 266 63.18 26.08 -22.28
CA SER A 266 61.90 26.19 -23.00
C SER A 266 61.96 26.27 -24.54
N ARG A 267 63.12 26.10 -25.18
CA ARG A 267 63.25 26.20 -26.64
C ARG A 267 63.08 24.87 -27.41
N ASP A 268 63.08 23.73 -26.72
CA ASP A 268 62.89 22.40 -27.33
C ASP A 268 61.59 21.73 -26.86
N HIS A 269 60.44 22.35 -27.14
CA HIS A 269 59.12 21.88 -26.66
C HIS A 269 58.77 20.46 -27.14
N ASP A 270 59.11 20.08 -28.38
CA ASP A 270 58.78 18.76 -28.93
C ASP A 270 59.59 17.62 -28.30
N ARG A 271 60.80 17.91 -27.81
CA ARG A 271 61.62 16.94 -27.07
C ARG A 271 61.09 16.71 -25.66
N LYS A 272 60.60 17.78 -25.02
CA LYS A 272 59.96 17.71 -23.70
C LYS A 272 58.61 16.97 -23.77
N LEU A 273 57.83 17.20 -24.82
CA LEU A 273 56.54 16.52 -25.05
C LEU A 273 56.74 15.03 -25.38
N ASN A 274 57.73 14.67 -26.19
CA ASN A 274 58.03 13.27 -26.48
C ASN A 274 58.60 12.52 -25.28
N LEU A 275 59.42 13.16 -24.43
CA LEU A 275 59.88 12.57 -23.18
C LEU A 275 58.73 12.38 -22.19
N ILE A 276 57.81 13.34 -22.06
CA ILE A 276 56.61 13.22 -21.22
C ILE A 276 55.63 12.17 -21.78
N MET A 277 55.48 12.05 -23.11
CA MET A 277 54.67 10.99 -23.72
C MET A 277 55.30 9.61 -23.55
N GLN A 278 56.63 9.46 -23.72
CA GLN A 278 57.33 8.21 -23.40
C GLN A 278 57.21 7.86 -21.91
N TRP A 279 57.18 8.86 -21.04
CA TRP A 279 57.01 8.67 -19.60
C TRP A 279 55.57 8.34 -19.20
N LEU A 280 54.57 8.98 -19.82
CA LEU A 280 53.15 8.69 -19.67
C LEU A 280 52.76 7.34 -20.28
N GLU A 281 53.43 6.90 -21.35
CA GLU A 281 53.28 5.54 -21.90
C GLU A 281 53.97 4.49 -21.01
N ALA A 282 55.10 4.82 -20.39
CA ALA A 282 55.72 3.97 -19.36
C ALA A 282 54.90 3.92 -18.05
N SER A 283 53.98 4.88 -17.84
CA SER A 283 53.17 5.05 -16.62
C SER A 283 51.66 4.74 -16.78
N GLY A 284 51.14 4.74 -18.01
CA GLY A 284 49.80 4.28 -18.38
C GLY A 284 48.61 5.28 -18.40
N LEU A 285 48.78 6.61 -18.49
CA LEU A 285 47.64 7.59 -18.49
C LEU A 285 47.72 8.67 -19.60
N THR A 286 46.57 9.15 -20.13
CA THR A 286 46.49 10.01 -21.34
C THR A 286 45.71 11.32 -21.16
N ILE A 287 45.98 12.32 -22.01
CA ILE A 287 45.48 13.73 -21.95
C ILE A 287 43.95 13.91 -22.10
N ASN A 288 43.23 12.92 -22.62
CA ASN A 288 41.78 13.02 -22.85
C ASN A 288 40.94 13.13 -21.58
N ASP A 289 41.46 12.70 -20.44
CA ASP A 289 40.73 12.77 -19.16
C ASP A 289 40.57 14.21 -18.63
N LEU A 290 41.31 15.17 -19.18
CA LEU A 290 41.25 16.58 -18.77
C LEU A 290 40.23 17.42 -19.55
N LEU A 291 39.87 17.05 -20.78
CA LEU A 291 38.97 17.82 -21.64
C LEU A 291 37.48 17.64 -21.31
N THR A 292 37.13 16.53 -20.67
CA THR A 292 35.75 16.16 -20.30
C THR A 292 35.11 17.06 -19.25
N LYS A 293 35.89 17.91 -18.56
CA LYS A 293 35.38 18.75 -17.47
C LYS A 293 34.79 20.11 -17.90
N ILE A 294 35.05 20.59 -19.12
CA ILE A 294 34.67 21.95 -19.56
C ILE A 294 33.29 22.01 -20.27
N GLU A 295 32.82 20.93 -20.88
CA GLU A 295 31.58 20.92 -21.70
C GLU A 295 30.29 21.07 -20.89
N THR A 296 30.40 20.98 -19.58
CA THR A 296 29.27 20.85 -18.67
C THR A 296 28.48 22.17 -18.54
N PHE A 297 29.17 23.31 -18.54
CA PHE A 297 28.59 24.60 -18.19
C PHE A 297 27.54 25.17 -19.18
N HIS A 298 27.53 24.78 -20.46
CA HIS A 298 26.72 25.45 -21.50
C HIS A 298 25.25 24.99 -21.60
N SER A 299 24.84 23.95 -20.88
CA SER A 299 23.58 23.23 -21.10
C SER A 299 22.32 23.85 -20.47
N ILE A 300 22.45 24.74 -19.47
CA ILE A 300 21.33 25.10 -18.58
C ILE A 300 20.42 26.22 -19.14
N GLN A 301 20.95 27.14 -19.94
CA GLN A 301 20.22 28.37 -20.33
C GLN A 301 19.20 28.19 -21.48
N THR A 302 19.32 27.15 -22.29
CA THR A 302 18.52 26.93 -23.51
C THR A 302 17.12 26.38 -23.25
N SER A 303 16.83 25.89 -22.04
CA SER A 303 15.64 25.08 -21.74
C SER A 303 14.32 25.88 -21.61
N ALA A 304 14.34 27.10 -21.07
CA ALA A 304 13.11 27.82 -20.67
C ALA A 304 12.30 28.47 -21.81
N GLN A 305 12.91 28.76 -22.97
CA GLN A 305 12.24 29.46 -24.10
C GLN A 305 11.47 28.52 -25.06
N LEU A 306 11.59 27.20 -24.88
CA LEU A 306 11.08 26.19 -25.82
C LEU A 306 9.61 25.79 -25.55
N ASP A 307 9.11 25.90 -24.32
CA ASP A 307 7.84 25.26 -23.90
C ASP A 307 6.55 26.02 -24.32
N THR A 308 6.60 27.35 -24.47
CA THR A 308 5.43 28.15 -24.92
C THR A 308 5.14 27.99 -26.41
N ASN A 309 6.18 27.94 -27.25
CA ASN A 309 6.04 27.78 -28.70
C ASN A 309 5.54 26.39 -29.10
N GLN A 310 5.70 25.37 -28.25
CA GLN A 310 5.22 24.00 -28.50
C GLN A 310 3.70 23.87 -28.37
N LYS A 311 3.02 24.66 -27.53
CA LYS A 311 1.58 24.49 -27.26
C LYS A 311 0.69 25.02 -28.38
N LEU A 312 1.07 26.13 -29.03
CA LEU A 312 0.26 26.75 -30.10
C LEU A 312 0.28 25.93 -31.41
N SER A 313 1.43 25.35 -31.76
CA SER A 313 1.58 24.50 -32.95
C SER A 313 0.73 23.23 -32.86
N SER A 314 0.53 22.69 -31.66
CA SER A 314 -0.27 21.47 -31.42
C SER A 314 -1.76 21.64 -31.74
N LEU A 315 -2.35 22.82 -31.47
CA LEU A 315 -3.76 23.10 -31.73
C LEU A 315 -4.06 23.20 -33.23
N GLN A 316 -3.20 23.86 -34.00
CA GLN A 316 -3.37 24.00 -35.46
C GLN A 316 -3.25 22.64 -36.20
N LEU A 317 -2.40 21.74 -35.70
CA LEU A 317 -2.26 20.39 -36.27
C LEU A 317 -3.53 19.56 -36.08
N SER A 318 -4.16 19.68 -34.92
CA SER A 318 -5.40 18.95 -34.60
C SER A 318 -6.56 19.33 -35.53
N GLN A 319 -6.67 20.62 -35.90
CA GLN A 319 -7.69 21.11 -36.84
C GLN A 319 -7.45 20.59 -38.27
N ALA A 320 -6.20 20.61 -38.74
CA ALA A 320 -5.85 20.05 -40.05
C ALA A 320 -6.17 18.54 -40.14
N LEU A 321 -5.82 17.76 -39.10
CA LEU A 321 -6.06 16.31 -39.07
C LEU A 321 -7.55 15.93 -39.05
N ALA A 322 -8.41 16.78 -38.49
CA ALA A 322 -9.85 16.55 -38.46
C ALA A 322 -10.46 16.51 -39.87
N THR A 323 -9.97 17.36 -40.78
CA THR A 323 -10.40 17.44 -42.19
C THR A 323 -10.07 16.17 -42.98
N PHE A 324 -8.99 15.46 -42.65
CA PHE A 324 -8.60 14.20 -43.31
C PHE A 324 -9.42 12.98 -42.87
N SER A 325 -9.97 13.00 -41.65
CA SER A 325 -10.56 11.82 -40.99
C SER A 325 -11.88 11.32 -41.58
N GLN A 326 -12.61 12.16 -42.33
CA GLN A 326 -13.95 11.81 -42.82
C GLN A 326 -13.97 10.82 -44.01
N SER A 327 -12.81 10.48 -44.60
CA SER A 327 -12.75 9.64 -45.82
C SER A 327 -11.77 8.45 -45.78
N LEU A 328 -10.92 8.32 -44.76
CA LEU A 328 -9.81 7.36 -44.72
C LEU A 328 -9.93 6.44 -43.49
N GLU A 329 -9.80 5.13 -43.67
CA GLU A 329 -9.80 4.15 -42.56
C GLU A 329 -8.57 4.33 -41.66
N ASP A 330 -8.72 4.08 -40.35
CA ASP A 330 -7.63 4.24 -39.38
C ASP A 330 -6.48 3.21 -39.62
N PRO A 331 -5.24 3.68 -39.85
CA PRO A 331 -4.09 2.81 -40.11
C PRO A 331 -3.79 1.82 -38.96
N LYS A 332 -4.06 2.20 -37.70
CA LYS A 332 -3.80 1.35 -36.53
C LYS A 332 -4.78 0.20 -36.45
N SER A 333 -6.05 0.45 -36.79
CA SER A 333 -7.10 -0.57 -36.86
C SER A 333 -6.82 -1.61 -37.96
N LEU A 334 -6.36 -1.17 -39.14
CA LEU A 334 -5.94 -2.06 -40.23
C LEU A 334 -4.74 -2.93 -39.84
N TYR A 335 -3.73 -2.35 -39.18
CA TYR A 335 -2.60 -3.11 -38.66
C TYR A 335 -3.02 -4.20 -37.67
N LYS A 336 -3.90 -3.88 -36.71
CA LYS A 336 -4.43 -4.86 -35.74
C LYS A 336 -5.17 -6.01 -36.43
N HIS A 337 -5.94 -5.72 -37.48
CA HIS A 337 -6.64 -6.74 -38.26
C HIS A 337 -5.65 -7.71 -38.95
N HIS A 338 -4.64 -7.18 -39.65
CA HIS A 338 -3.64 -8.01 -40.32
C HIS A 338 -2.73 -8.76 -39.34
N LEU A 339 -2.41 -8.17 -38.19
CA LEU A 339 -1.69 -8.84 -37.10
C LEU A 339 -2.47 -10.03 -36.55
N PHE A 340 -3.79 -9.90 -36.38
CA PHE A 340 -4.66 -10.99 -35.98
C PHE A 340 -4.66 -12.14 -37.02
N LEU A 341 -4.80 -11.82 -38.31
CA LEU A 341 -4.76 -12.82 -39.39
C LEU A 341 -3.42 -13.56 -39.45
N ARG A 342 -2.31 -12.83 -39.31
CA ARG A 342 -0.96 -13.39 -39.22
C ARG A 342 -0.81 -14.33 -38.02
N ASN A 343 -1.28 -13.93 -36.84
CA ASN A 343 -1.23 -14.76 -35.62
C ASN A 343 -2.08 -16.03 -35.76
N ARG A 344 -3.25 -15.93 -36.40
CA ARG A 344 -4.10 -17.09 -36.69
C ARG A 344 -3.41 -18.08 -37.63
N ARG A 345 -2.74 -17.61 -38.69
CA ARG A 345 -1.92 -18.46 -39.57
C ARG A 345 -0.74 -19.09 -38.82
N ALA A 346 -0.06 -18.33 -37.96
CA ALA A 346 1.05 -18.83 -37.15
C ALA A 346 0.62 -19.90 -36.11
N SER A 347 -0.64 -19.89 -35.67
CA SER A 347 -1.23 -20.89 -34.79
C SER A 347 -1.71 -22.17 -35.50
N GLY A 348 -1.49 -22.29 -36.82
CA GLY A 348 -1.91 -23.44 -37.63
C GLY A 348 -3.39 -23.44 -38.03
N ARG A 349 -4.15 -22.39 -37.71
CA ARG A 349 -5.60 -22.29 -37.96
C ARG A 349 -5.97 -21.50 -39.24
N GLY A 350 -5.05 -21.39 -40.20
CA GLY A 350 -5.24 -20.65 -41.46
C GLY A 350 -4.40 -21.22 -42.61
N ALA A 351 -4.76 -20.88 -43.85
CA ALA A 351 -4.03 -21.34 -45.04
C ALA A 351 -2.60 -20.78 -45.06
N THR A 352 -1.61 -21.67 -45.05
CA THR A 352 -0.18 -21.32 -45.09
C THR A 352 0.45 -21.81 -46.39
N VAL A 353 1.10 -20.90 -47.12
CA VAL A 353 1.90 -21.23 -48.30
C VAL A 353 3.37 -21.15 -47.90
N THR A 354 4.11 -22.23 -48.12
CA THR A 354 5.55 -22.28 -47.87
C THR A 354 6.28 -21.62 -49.03
N THR A 355 7.18 -20.68 -48.73
CA THR A 355 7.96 -19.95 -49.73
C THR A 355 9.45 -20.27 -49.60
N ASN A 356 10.27 -19.81 -50.54
CA ASN A 356 11.69 -19.64 -50.29
C ASN A 356 11.91 -18.69 -49.10
N GLU A 357 13.07 -18.76 -48.44
CA GLU A 357 13.45 -17.87 -47.33
C GLU A 357 13.83 -16.47 -47.83
N PHE A 358 12.90 -15.81 -48.54
CA PHE A 358 13.13 -14.54 -49.22
C PHE A 358 13.51 -13.41 -48.27
N TRP A 359 13.09 -13.48 -47.00
CA TRP A 359 13.49 -12.56 -45.93
C TRP A 359 15.00 -12.62 -45.60
N LEU A 360 15.71 -13.67 -46.02
CA LEU A 360 17.18 -13.75 -45.92
C LEU A 360 17.90 -13.26 -47.19
N SER A 361 17.16 -12.68 -48.15
CA SER A 361 17.75 -12.24 -49.42
C SER A 361 18.86 -11.20 -49.18
N PRO A 362 20.05 -11.37 -49.76
CA PRO A 362 21.13 -10.38 -49.70
C PRO A 362 20.74 -9.02 -50.26
N LYS A 363 19.70 -8.96 -51.10
CA LYS A 363 19.14 -7.69 -51.60
C LYS A 363 18.42 -6.90 -50.51
N LEU A 364 17.71 -7.58 -49.58
CA LEU A 364 17.03 -6.92 -48.45
C LEU A 364 18.00 -6.41 -47.40
N ALA A 365 19.02 -7.21 -47.08
CA ALA A 365 20.09 -6.79 -46.19
C ALA A 365 20.79 -5.53 -46.73
N ARG A 366 21.15 -5.53 -48.03
CA ARG A 366 21.75 -4.37 -48.70
C ARG A 366 20.83 -3.14 -48.74
N TRP A 367 19.54 -3.33 -48.98
CA TRP A 367 18.57 -2.23 -49.00
C TRP A 367 18.45 -1.56 -47.63
N SER A 368 18.34 -2.35 -46.56
CA SER A 368 18.21 -1.81 -45.21
C SER A 368 19.50 -1.14 -44.73
N SER A 369 20.66 -1.72 -45.04
CA SER A 369 21.96 -1.15 -44.69
C SER A 369 22.40 0.01 -45.59
N CYS A 370 21.67 0.32 -46.67
CA CYS A 370 22.03 1.39 -47.58
C CYS A 370 21.95 2.75 -46.85
N PRO A 371 22.97 3.62 -46.92
CA PRO A 371 22.97 4.88 -46.17
C PRO A 371 21.99 5.93 -46.73
N ASN A 372 21.51 5.76 -47.96
CA ASN A 372 20.60 6.69 -48.63
C ASN A 372 19.14 6.21 -48.61
N SER A 373 18.22 7.13 -48.87
CA SER A 373 16.81 6.81 -49.12
C SER A 373 16.71 5.82 -50.28
N SER A 374 15.97 4.72 -50.10
CA SER A 374 15.97 3.61 -51.05
C SER A 374 14.67 2.84 -51.04
N LEU A 375 14.28 2.34 -52.21
CA LEU A 375 13.06 1.56 -52.43
C LEU A 375 13.40 0.11 -52.77
N THR A 376 12.67 -0.86 -52.21
CA THR A 376 12.75 -2.27 -52.61
C THR A 376 11.37 -2.83 -52.87
N ILE A 377 11.30 -3.86 -53.72
CA ILE A 377 10.03 -4.47 -54.14
C ILE A 377 10.06 -5.96 -53.80
N ILE A 378 9.11 -6.40 -52.98
CA ILE A 378 8.87 -7.82 -52.70
C ILE A 378 7.90 -8.34 -53.76
N ARG A 379 8.41 -9.19 -54.66
CA ARG A 379 7.67 -9.70 -55.82
C ARG A 379 7.20 -11.13 -55.58
N GLY A 380 5.89 -11.37 -55.60
CA GLY A 380 5.30 -12.71 -55.52
C GLY A 380 4.22 -12.95 -56.57
N SER A 381 3.60 -14.13 -56.51
CA SER A 381 2.33 -14.37 -57.20
C SER A 381 1.17 -14.19 -56.22
N PHE A 382 -0.06 -14.09 -56.71
CA PHE A 382 -1.23 -13.96 -55.83
C PHE A 382 -1.32 -15.09 -54.78
N THR A 383 -0.79 -16.27 -55.08
CA THR A 383 -0.73 -17.40 -54.13
C THR A 383 0.22 -17.18 -52.96
N THR A 384 1.29 -16.39 -53.11
CA THR A 384 2.27 -16.10 -52.04
C THR A 384 1.93 -14.84 -51.22
N ARG A 385 0.81 -14.16 -51.53
CA ARG A 385 0.40 -12.88 -50.90
C ARG A 385 0.40 -12.91 -49.37
N TRP A 386 -0.05 -13.99 -48.76
CA TRP A 386 -0.15 -14.09 -47.31
C TRP A 386 1.21 -14.08 -46.63
N ALA A 387 2.21 -14.74 -47.23
CA ALA A 387 3.58 -14.74 -46.70
C ALA A 387 4.23 -13.36 -46.83
N ILE A 388 3.91 -12.61 -47.90
CA ILE A 388 4.39 -11.25 -48.15
C ILE A 388 3.75 -10.26 -47.15
N GLN A 389 2.45 -10.38 -46.89
CA GLN A 389 1.75 -9.56 -45.90
C GLN A 389 2.22 -9.87 -44.47
N ASP A 390 2.42 -11.14 -44.13
CA ASP A 390 2.95 -11.53 -42.81
C ASP A 390 4.36 -10.93 -42.58
N PHE A 391 5.20 -10.91 -43.61
CA PHE A 391 6.52 -10.24 -43.57
C PHE A 391 6.41 -8.72 -43.35
N ALA A 392 5.47 -8.05 -44.02
CA ALA A 392 5.22 -6.62 -43.84
C ALA A 392 4.80 -6.29 -42.41
N ILE A 393 3.93 -7.10 -41.81
CA ILE A 393 3.51 -6.95 -40.41
C ILE A 393 4.67 -7.17 -39.44
N ASP A 394 5.55 -8.14 -39.71
CA ASP A 394 6.75 -8.39 -38.90
C ASP A 394 7.69 -7.18 -38.91
N ILE A 395 7.86 -6.51 -40.05
CA ILE A 395 8.66 -5.27 -40.16
C ILE A 395 7.97 -4.13 -39.41
N ILE A 396 6.67 -3.89 -39.62
CA ILE A 396 5.95 -2.81 -38.93
C ILE A 396 6.05 -3.02 -37.41
N GLN A 397 5.85 -4.25 -36.92
CA GLN A 397 5.98 -4.60 -35.51
C GLN A 397 7.39 -4.32 -34.98
N ALA A 398 8.42 -4.72 -35.74
CA ALA A 398 9.81 -4.57 -35.30
C ALA A 398 10.27 -3.11 -35.28
N VAL A 399 9.92 -2.33 -36.31
CA VAL A 399 10.30 -0.91 -36.45
C VAL A 399 9.57 -0.06 -35.40
N THR A 400 8.28 -0.33 -35.15
CA THR A 400 7.52 0.34 -34.08
C THR A 400 8.05 0.00 -32.68
N MET A 401 8.48 -1.25 -32.44
CA MET A 401 9.14 -1.62 -31.18
C MET A 401 10.50 -0.92 -30.98
N MET A 402 11.16 -0.48 -32.05
CA MET A 402 12.43 0.24 -32.01
C MET A 402 12.26 1.77 -31.95
N ASN A 403 11.03 2.28 -31.81
CA ASN A 403 10.68 3.69 -31.87
C ASN A 403 11.15 4.43 -33.13
N ILE A 404 11.28 3.69 -34.24
CA ILE A 404 11.59 4.27 -35.56
C ILE A 404 10.26 4.63 -36.24
N PRO A 405 10.07 5.84 -36.77
CA PRO A 405 8.83 6.20 -37.44
C PRO A 405 8.54 5.30 -38.64
N ALA A 406 7.31 4.75 -38.68
CA ALA A 406 6.85 3.87 -39.75
C ALA A 406 5.47 4.30 -40.25
N ILE A 407 5.29 4.32 -41.57
CA ILE A 407 4.05 4.62 -42.27
C ILE A 407 3.64 3.40 -43.09
N TRP A 408 2.36 3.04 -43.13
CA TRP A 408 1.93 1.87 -43.89
C TRP A 408 0.58 2.00 -44.57
N VAL A 409 0.40 1.22 -45.63
CA VAL A 409 -0.85 1.07 -46.38
C VAL A 409 -1.12 -0.41 -46.58
N LEU A 410 -2.22 -0.90 -46.00
CA LEU A 410 -2.62 -2.31 -45.96
C LEU A 410 -4.07 -2.45 -46.43
N GLY A 411 -4.44 -3.61 -46.97
CA GLY A 411 -5.79 -3.82 -47.53
C GLY A 411 -6.92 -3.81 -46.51
N SER A 412 -8.09 -3.28 -46.89
CA SER A 412 -9.28 -3.18 -46.02
C SER A 412 -9.87 -4.54 -45.65
N ALA A 413 -10.48 -4.61 -44.47
CA ALA A 413 -11.16 -5.78 -43.93
C ALA A 413 -12.57 -6.01 -44.52
N ASN A 414 -13.21 -4.96 -45.04
CA ASN A 414 -14.61 -4.99 -45.52
C ASN A 414 -14.66 -5.16 -47.04
N LYS A 415 -14.84 -6.41 -47.51
CA LYS A 415 -14.92 -6.72 -48.96
C LYS A 415 -16.22 -6.30 -49.66
N THR A 416 -17.17 -5.70 -48.95
CA THR A 416 -18.53 -5.40 -49.45
C THR A 416 -18.68 -3.98 -50.02
N SER A 417 -17.67 -3.12 -49.91
CA SER A 417 -17.71 -1.74 -50.40
C SER A 417 -17.06 -1.63 -51.79
N PRO A 418 -17.75 -1.13 -52.84
CA PRO A 418 -17.16 -0.89 -54.15
C PRO A 418 -16.02 0.16 -54.15
N ASN A 419 -15.90 0.95 -53.06
CA ASN A 419 -14.88 2.00 -52.86
C ASN A 419 -13.56 1.52 -52.21
N ALA A 420 -13.29 0.21 -52.18
CA ALA A 420 -12.15 -0.35 -51.42
C ALA A 420 -10.74 -0.09 -52.00
N MET A 421 -10.62 0.54 -53.18
CA MET A 421 -9.33 0.78 -53.83
C MET A 421 -9.01 2.28 -53.91
N LEU A 422 -7.86 2.68 -53.35
CA LEU A 422 -7.38 4.05 -53.32
C LEU A 422 -6.94 4.50 -54.72
N SER A 423 -7.23 5.76 -55.10
CA SER A 423 -6.53 6.37 -56.24
C SER A 423 -5.07 6.69 -55.87
N PRO A 424 -4.16 6.86 -56.84
CA PRO A 424 -2.80 7.30 -56.55
C PRO A 424 -2.73 8.63 -55.77
N ALA A 425 -3.67 9.55 -56.00
CA ALA A 425 -3.76 10.80 -55.25
C ALA A 425 -4.21 10.56 -53.80
N ASP A 426 -5.20 9.69 -53.59
CA ASP A 426 -5.69 9.33 -52.25
C ASP A 426 -4.62 8.57 -51.45
N LEU A 427 -3.79 7.75 -52.10
CA LEU A 427 -2.67 7.07 -51.49
C LEU A 427 -1.67 8.08 -50.92
N VAL A 428 -1.24 9.06 -51.73
CA VAL A 428 -0.28 10.07 -51.27
C VAL A 428 -0.91 10.95 -50.19
N ARG A 429 -2.19 11.31 -50.31
CA ARG A 429 -2.93 12.02 -49.25
C ARG A 429 -2.94 11.22 -47.93
N TYR A 430 -3.14 9.90 -48.00
CA TYR A 430 -3.13 9.01 -46.84
C TYR A 430 -1.73 8.85 -46.22
N LEU A 431 -0.67 8.82 -47.04
CA LEU A 431 0.71 8.85 -46.56
C LEU A 431 1.04 10.19 -45.89
N THR A 432 0.60 11.31 -46.47
CA THR A 432 0.76 12.67 -45.90
C THR A 432 0.04 12.81 -44.58
N TYR A 433 -1.18 12.29 -44.46
CA TYR A 433 -1.92 12.25 -43.21
C TYR A 433 -1.13 11.52 -42.11
N GLN A 434 -0.62 10.33 -42.40
CA GLN A 434 0.20 9.57 -41.43
C GLN A 434 1.52 10.26 -41.10
N ALA A 435 2.14 10.92 -42.08
CA ALA A 435 3.38 11.67 -41.87
C ALA A 435 3.22 12.86 -40.91
N LEU A 436 2.12 13.61 -41.03
CA LEU A 436 1.82 14.75 -40.15
C LEU A 436 1.55 14.34 -38.70
N GLN A 437 1.27 13.05 -38.45
CA GLN A 437 1.09 12.49 -37.11
C GLN A 437 2.40 12.05 -36.45
N ILE A 438 3.54 12.11 -37.17
CA ILE A 438 4.85 11.77 -36.61
C ILE A 438 5.37 12.96 -35.80
N GLU A 439 5.70 12.73 -34.53
CA GLU A 439 6.24 13.73 -33.62
C GLU A 439 7.53 14.36 -34.17
N GLY A 440 7.64 15.69 -34.10
CA GLY A 440 8.79 16.45 -34.61
C GLY A 440 8.66 16.98 -36.04
N THR A 441 7.57 16.66 -36.76
CA THR A 441 7.30 17.22 -38.12
C THR A 441 7.19 18.74 -38.13
N VAL A 442 6.77 19.38 -37.02
CA VAL A 442 6.57 20.82 -36.99
C VAL A 442 7.17 21.43 -35.73
N THR A 443 8.17 22.28 -35.92
CA THR A 443 9.02 22.79 -34.85
C THR A 443 8.72 24.26 -34.51
N THR A 444 8.02 24.99 -35.39
CA THR A 444 7.69 26.39 -35.18
C THR A 444 6.27 26.73 -35.63
N GLU A 445 5.64 27.67 -34.93
CA GLU A 445 4.30 28.20 -35.23
C GLU A 445 4.18 28.72 -36.67
N LYS A 446 5.21 29.43 -37.15
CA LYS A 446 5.27 29.97 -38.51
C LYS A 446 5.26 28.88 -39.59
N GLN A 447 5.90 27.74 -39.32
CA GLN A 447 5.85 26.58 -40.22
C GLN A 447 4.46 25.93 -40.21
N MET A 448 3.83 25.74 -39.04
CA MET A 448 2.47 25.17 -38.96
C MET A 448 1.45 25.96 -39.78
N SER A 449 1.47 27.29 -39.63
CA SER A 449 0.47 28.16 -40.27
C SER A 449 0.63 28.17 -41.80
N LEU A 450 1.87 28.13 -42.30
CA LEU A 450 2.15 27.99 -43.73
C LEU A 450 1.71 26.62 -44.26
N ARG A 451 1.97 25.54 -43.51
CA ARG A 451 1.61 24.16 -43.90
C ARG A 451 0.10 23.95 -43.94
N HIS A 452 -0.65 24.54 -43.02
CA HIS A 452 -2.12 24.46 -43.00
C HIS A 452 -2.74 25.03 -44.28
N SER A 453 -2.32 26.23 -44.70
CA SER A 453 -2.76 26.84 -45.96
C SER A 453 -2.39 26.00 -47.19
N GLN A 454 -1.18 25.45 -47.23
CA GLN A 454 -0.74 24.58 -48.32
C GLN A 454 -1.55 23.28 -48.44
N LEU A 455 -2.03 22.72 -47.32
CA LEU A 455 -2.85 21.50 -47.31
C LEU A 455 -4.28 21.75 -47.83
N GLU A 456 -4.82 22.96 -47.66
CA GLU A 456 -6.15 23.32 -48.17
C GLU A 456 -6.16 23.60 -49.69
N GLU A 457 -5.02 24.01 -50.25
CA GLU A 457 -4.88 24.35 -51.68
C GLU A 457 -4.56 23.14 -52.58
N ALA A 458 -4.06 22.03 -52.03
CA ALA A 458 -3.60 20.87 -52.81
C ALA A 458 -4.75 20.03 -53.41
N LYS A 459 -4.80 19.94 -54.74
CA LYS A 459 -5.89 19.26 -55.48
C LYS A 459 -5.43 18.12 -56.38
N THR A 460 -4.17 18.08 -56.84
CA THR A 460 -3.65 17.04 -57.76
C THR A 460 -2.66 16.09 -57.09
N SER A 461 -2.41 14.90 -57.67
CA SER A 461 -1.45 13.94 -57.11
C SER A 461 -0.02 14.46 -57.03
N GLN A 462 0.39 15.34 -57.96
CA GLN A 462 1.69 15.99 -57.94
C GLN A 462 1.80 17.03 -56.82
N ASP A 463 0.73 17.80 -56.54
CA ASP A 463 0.69 18.74 -55.42
C ASP A 463 0.83 18.00 -54.08
N TRP A 464 0.08 16.90 -53.92
CA TRP A 464 0.16 16.05 -52.73
C TRP A 464 1.53 15.42 -52.55
N LEU A 465 2.19 15.00 -53.64
CA LEU A 465 3.52 14.38 -53.59
C LEU A 465 4.63 15.41 -53.32
N ALA A 466 4.47 16.64 -53.83
CA ALA A 466 5.35 17.75 -53.49
C ALA A 466 5.24 18.12 -52.00
N LEU A 467 4.03 18.17 -51.45
CA LEU A 467 3.80 18.40 -50.02
C LEU A 467 4.34 17.26 -49.15
N PHE A 468 4.06 16.01 -49.52
CA PHE A 468 4.58 14.85 -48.83
C PHE A 468 6.11 14.86 -48.77
N ARG A 469 6.76 15.17 -49.90
CA ARG A 469 8.22 15.31 -49.98
C ARG A 469 8.74 16.41 -49.06
N LEU A 470 8.10 17.57 -49.04
CA LEU A 470 8.50 18.68 -48.17
C LEU A 470 8.40 18.31 -46.69
N ILE A 471 7.33 17.62 -46.28
CA ILE A 471 7.14 17.16 -44.89
C ILE A 471 8.21 16.12 -44.53
N MET A 472 8.54 15.19 -45.43
CA MET A 472 9.59 14.19 -45.21
C MET A 472 10.99 14.81 -45.11
N GLN A 473 11.27 15.94 -45.75
CA GLN A 473 12.57 16.61 -45.67
C GLN A 473 12.87 17.14 -44.27
N ASP A 474 11.83 17.52 -43.52
CA ASP A 474 11.97 18.22 -42.23
C ASP A 474 12.09 17.26 -41.03
N LEU A 475 11.79 15.97 -41.20
CA LEU A 475 11.71 14.99 -40.10
C LEU A 475 13.07 14.54 -39.51
N GLY A 476 14.12 14.49 -40.32
CA GLY A 476 15.40 13.90 -39.92
C GLY A 476 15.33 12.39 -39.60
N GLY A 477 16.49 11.74 -39.45
CA GLY A 477 16.53 10.33 -39.06
C GLY A 477 16.12 9.35 -40.17
N GLN A 478 15.63 8.15 -39.80
CA GLN A 478 15.27 7.07 -40.73
C GLN A 478 13.80 6.71 -40.58
N ILE A 479 13.08 6.62 -41.70
CA ILE A 479 11.63 6.36 -41.75
C ILE A 479 11.37 5.16 -42.65
N TYR A 480 10.51 4.24 -42.22
CA TYR A 480 10.09 3.10 -43.04
C TYR A 480 8.68 3.31 -43.59
N ILE A 481 8.50 3.09 -44.90
CA ILE A 481 7.19 3.15 -45.57
C ILE A 481 6.89 1.80 -46.19
N ILE A 482 5.77 1.19 -45.82
CA ILE A 482 5.35 -0.13 -46.31
C ILE A 482 4.03 0.01 -47.08
N ILE A 483 4.03 -0.30 -48.37
CA ILE A 483 2.86 -0.11 -49.24
C ILE A 483 2.46 -1.42 -49.89
N ASP A 484 1.23 -1.87 -49.64
CA ASP A 484 0.59 -2.97 -50.37
C ASP A 484 -0.08 -2.42 -51.64
N LEU A 485 0.51 -2.63 -52.82
CA LEU A 485 -0.03 -2.05 -54.07
C LEU A 485 -1.38 -2.65 -54.49
N ALA A 486 -1.79 -3.79 -53.91
CA ALA A 486 -3.11 -4.36 -54.17
C ALA A 486 -4.26 -3.47 -53.66
N THR A 487 -3.97 -2.47 -52.81
CA THR A 487 -4.96 -1.51 -52.27
C THR A 487 -5.20 -0.32 -53.18
N VAL A 488 -4.42 -0.17 -54.26
CA VAL A 488 -4.49 0.95 -55.19
C VAL A 488 -5.20 0.47 -56.45
N SER A 489 -6.23 1.20 -56.91
CA SER A 489 -7.05 0.79 -58.04
C SER A 489 -6.20 0.66 -59.32
N SER A 490 -6.35 -0.43 -60.07
CA SER A 490 -5.80 -0.53 -61.44
C SER A 490 -6.87 0.00 -62.40
N GLY A 491 -6.81 1.27 -62.74
CA GLY A 491 -7.72 1.92 -63.68
C GLY A 491 -7.42 1.52 -65.13
N PRO A 492 -8.29 1.91 -66.09
CA PRO A 492 -8.02 1.71 -67.51
C PRO A 492 -6.71 2.42 -67.88
N LYS A 493 -5.87 1.79 -68.73
CA LYS A 493 -4.57 2.30 -69.17
C LYS A 493 -4.64 3.78 -69.58
N GLY A 494 -4.27 4.68 -68.68
CA GLY A 494 -4.30 6.13 -68.84
C GLY A 494 -3.37 6.81 -67.83
N SER A 495 -2.38 7.51 -68.38
CA SER A 495 -1.28 8.37 -67.88
C SER A 495 -0.89 8.48 -66.39
N GLY A 496 -1.73 8.22 -65.38
CA GLY A 496 -1.39 8.45 -63.97
C GLY A 496 -0.79 7.27 -63.20
N GLN A 497 -1.04 6.02 -63.63
CA GLN A 497 -0.72 4.82 -62.83
C GLN A 497 0.64 4.18 -63.11
N ALA A 498 1.09 4.23 -64.37
CA ALA A 498 2.42 3.74 -64.73
C ALA A 498 3.54 4.59 -64.10
N ASP A 499 3.20 5.79 -63.61
CA ASP A 499 4.14 6.77 -63.13
C ASP A 499 4.25 6.81 -61.59
N LEU A 500 3.43 6.09 -60.82
CA LEU A 500 3.47 6.15 -59.35
C LEU A 500 4.80 5.61 -58.78
N ILE A 501 5.28 4.47 -59.28
CA ILE A 501 6.55 3.87 -58.83
C ILE A 501 7.72 4.76 -59.25
N SER A 502 7.64 5.34 -60.45
CA SER A 502 8.62 6.30 -60.96
C SER A 502 8.63 7.59 -60.12
N GLN A 503 7.48 8.20 -59.85
CA GLN A 503 7.31 9.38 -58.99
C GLN A 503 7.81 9.15 -57.56
N LEU A 504 7.54 7.99 -56.96
CA LEU A 504 8.09 7.64 -55.64
C LEU A 504 9.60 7.47 -55.69
N ASN A 505 10.16 6.89 -56.76
CA ASN A 505 11.60 6.76 -56.92
C ASN A 505 12.27 8.13 -57.18
N GLU A 506 11.72 8.97 -58.04
CA GLU A 506 12.15 10.34 -58.29
C GLU A 506 12.06 11.21 -57.03
N MET A 507 11.04 11.00 -56.20
CA MET A 507 10.94 11.65 -54.89
C MET A 507 12.13 11.26 -54.00
N LEU A 508 12.50 9.98 -53.92
CA LEU A 508 13.63 9.50 -53.11
C LEU A 508 14.98 10.02 -53.64
N GLU A 509 15.13 10.13 -54.96
CA GLU A 509 16.29 10.74 -55.61
C GLU A 509 16.35 12.25 -55.36
N GLY A 510 15.20 12.92 -55.38
CA GLY A 510 15.05 14.32 -55.05
C GLY A 510 15.26 14.66 -53.56
N LEU A 511 14.96 13.72 -52.65
CA LEU A 511 15.41 13.79 -51.25
C LEU A 511 16.92 13.59 -51.13
N SER A 512 17.56 13.10 -52.18
CA SER A 512 18.98 12.76 -52.19
C SER A 512 19.91 13.79 -52.83
N SER A 513 19.38 14.74 -53.63
CA SER A 513 20.17 15.57 -54.55
C SER A 513 20.45 17.02 -54.12
N LYS A 514 19.90 17.54 -53.01
CA LYS A 514 20.20 18.92 -52.54
C LYS A 514 21.18 18.94 -51.36
N LYS A 515 22.21 19.79 -51.44
CA LYS A 515 23.09 20.13 -50.30
C LYS A 515 22.22 20.70 -49.16
N PRO A 516 22.26 20.14 -47.94
CA PRO A 516 21.39 20.61 -46.86
C PRO A 516 21.85 21.99 -46.37
N GLN A 517 20.93 22.96 -46.31
CA GLN A 517 21.11 24.13 -45.44
C GLN A 517 20.72 23.69 -44.02
N ARG A 518 21.74 23.49 -43.16
CA ARG A 518 21.65 23.20 -41.71
C ARG A 518 20.52 22.24 -41.28
N GLY A 519 20.75 20.92 -41.37
CA GLY A 519 19.89 19.88 -40.80
C GLY A 519 20.25 18.44 -41.23
N SER A 520 19.92 17.43 -40.42
CA SER A 520 20.15 15.99 -40.70
C SER A 520 19.29 15.51 -41.88
N ARG A 521 19.87 14.78 -42.84
CA ARG A 521 19.16 14.28 -44.02
C ARG A 521 18.24 13.10 -43.66
N THR A 522 16.93 13.24 -43.84
CA THR A 522 15.95 12.15 -43.67
C THR A 522 16.20 11.01 -44.64
N LYS A 523 16.27 9.78 -44.13
CA LYS A 523 16.46 8.53 -44.87
C LYS A 523 15.14 7.79 -44.96
N VAL A 524 14.54 7.77 -46.14
CA VAL A 524 13.26 7.10 -46.37
C VAL A 524 13.50 5.71 -46.97
N LYS A 525 13.00 4.68 -46.30
CA LYS A 525 13.11 3.27 -46.69
C LYS A 525 11.74 2.75 -47.10
N ILE A 526 11.52 2.58 -48.41
CA ILE A 526 10.23 2.14 -48.94
C ILE A 526 10.27 0.65 -49.30
N ILE A 527 9.26 -0.10 -48.85
CA ILE A 527 8.97 -1.47 -49.27
C ILE A 527 7.65 -1.48 -50.03
N LEU A 528 7.67 -1.89 -51.30
CA LEU A 528 6.47 -2.15 -52.09
C LEU A 528 6.17 -3.65 -52.12
N LEU A 529 4.94 -4.04 -51.81
CA LEU A 529 4.47 -5.42 -51.93
C LEU A 529 3.72 -5.57 -53.26
N VAL A 530 4.21 -6.46 -54.13
CA VAL A 530 3.64 -6.65 -55.48
C VAL A 530 3.39 -8.13 -55.75
N TYR A 531 2.11 -8.48 -55.83
CA TYR A 531 1.65 -9.83 -56.14
C TYR A 531 0.43 -9.86 -57.08
N ASP A 532 -0.02 -8.69 -57.54
CA ASP A 532 -1.07 -8.51 -58.54
C ASP A 532 -0.48 -8.39 -59.96
N TYR A 533 -1.15 -8.97 -60.96
CA TYR A 533 -0.64 -9.04 -62.34
C TYR A 533 -0.59 -7.68 -63.05
N ASN A 534 -1.52 -6.77 -62.75
CA ASN A 534 -1.58 -5.47 -63.41
C ASN A 534 -0.36 -4.64 -63.02
N TRP A 535 -0.03 -4.59 -61.73
CA TRP A 535 1.16 -3.91 -61.22
C TRP A 535 2.47 -4.58 -61.68
N MET A 536 2.49 -5.90 -61.87
CA MET A 536 3.68 -6.60 -62.38
C MET A 536 4.12 -6.12 -63.78
N SER A 537 3.16 -5.74 -64.64
CA SER A 537 3.45 -5.26 -66.00
C SER A 537 3.92 -3.79 -66.05
N LEU A 538 3.78 -3.05 -64.95
CA LEU A 538 4.02 -1.61 -64.86
C LEU A 538 5.32 -1.26 -64.12
N ILE A 539 6.12 -2.24 -63.68
CA ILE A 539 7.40 -1.99 -63.00
C ILE A 539 8.42 -1.47 -64.03
N PRO A 540 9.00 -0.27 -63.85
CA PRO A 540 10.02 0.27 -64.75
C PRO A 540 11.28 -0.59 -64.80
N ARG A 541 11.90 -0.71 -65.98
CA ARG A 541 13.09 -1.55 -66.20
C ARG A 541 14.28 -1.15 -65.32
N GLU A 542 14.38 0.11 -64.92
CA GLU A 542 15.45 0.64 -64.07
C GLU A 542 15.45 0.09 -62.63
N ILE A 543 14.32 -0.41 -62.11
CA ILE A 543 14.17 -0.82 -60.70
C ILE A 543 14.25 -2.36 -60.53
N TYR A 544 14.50 -3.10 -61.62
CA TYR A 544 14.50 -4.58 -61.62
C TYR A 544 15.57 -5.20 -60.72
N ASP A 545 16.71 -4.53 -60.56
CA ASP A 545 17.81 -4.96 -59.70
C ASP A 545 17.40 -5.01 -58.21
N ARG A 546 16.45 -4.15 -57.79
CA ARG A 546 15.90 -4.04 -56.43
C ARG A 546 14.75 -5.01 -56.13
N LEU A 547 14.40 -5.89 -57.07
CA LEU A 547 13.35 -6.91 -56.91
C LEU A 547 13.82 -8.11 -56.08
N VAL A 548 13.00 -8.50 -55.09
CA VAL A 548 13.19 -9.68 -54.24
C VAL A 548 12.10 -10.71 -54.57
N PRO A 549 12.43 -11.81 -55.29
CA PRO A 549 11.43 -12.78 -55.72
C PRO A 549 11.02 -13.75 -54.60
N VAL A 550 9.72 -13.94 -54.48
CA VAL A 550 9.05 -14.90 -53.59
C VAL A 550 8.49 -16.03 -54.44
N LYS A 551 9.01 -17.24 -54.26
CA LYS A 551 8.65 -18.47 -54.98
C LYS A 551 8.08 -19.48 -53.97
N ILE A 552 7.10 -20.28 -54.41
CA ILE A 552 6.55 -21.37 -53.60
C ILE A 552 7.64 -22.44 -53.42
N SER A 553 7.78 -22.96 -52.21
CA SER A 553 8.72 -24.04 -51.84
C SER A 553 7.96 -25.25 -51.33
N GLY A 554 8.41 -26.47 -51.67
CA GLY A 554 7.76 -27.73 -51.29
C GLY A 554 8.06 -28.21 -49.86
N THR A 555 8.97 -27.56 -49.14
CA THR A 555 9.42 -27.98 -47.80
C THR A 555 8.51 -27.44 -46.68
N LYS A 556 7.81 -28.33 -45.97
CA LYS A 556 6.98 -27.98 -44.80
C LYS A 556 7.88 -27.72 -43.58
N GLY A 557 7.94 -26.48 -43.11
CA GLY A 557 8.68 -26.08 -41.91
C GLY A 557 8.14 -24.82 -41.23
N LEU A 558 8.47 -24.62 -39.95
CA LEU A 558 8.07 -23.49 -39.09
C LEU A 558 8.72 -22.15 -39.52
N GLN A 559 8.36 -21.63 -40.69
CA GLN A 559 8.99 -20.45 -41.30
C GLN A 559 8.68 -19.13 -40.54
N GLY A 560 7.48 -18.98 -39.95
CA GLY A 560 7.04 -17.71 -39.35
C GLY A 560 7.78 -17.28 -38.05
N LYS A 561 8.36 -18.22 -37.28
CA LYS A 561 9.22 -17.86 -36.13
C LYS A 561 10.61 -17.42 -36.59
N ARG A 562 11.14 -18.08 -37.64
CA ARG A 562 12.45 -17.77 -38.23
C ARG A 562 12.46 -16.41 -38.93
N MET A 563 11.38 -16.09 -39.66
CA MET A 563 11.19 -14.79 -40.32
C MET A 563 11.23 -13.63 -39.32
N ARG A 564 10.42 -13.67 -38.26
CA ARG A 564 10.46 -12.68 -37.16
C ARG A 564 11.84 -12.47 -36.56
N THR A 565 12.52 -13.57 -36.28
CA THR A 565 13.87 -13.53 -35.69
C THR A 565 14.85 -12.84 -36.65
N ALA A 566 14.78 -13.16 -37.95
CA ALA A 566 15.62 -12.53 -38.96
C ALA A 566 15.33 -11.04 -39.15
N VAL A 567 14.06 -10.61 -39.08
CA VAL A 567 13.67 -9.19 -39.15
C VAL A 567 14.33 -8.39 -38.02
N ASN A 568 14.20 -8.86 -36.78
CA ASN A 568 14.72 -8.16 -35.60
C ASN A 568 16.26 -8.16 -35.52
N THR A 569 16.92 -9.17 -36.08
CA THR A 569 18.37 -9.37 -35.87
C THR A 569 19.24 -9.01 -37.06
N ARG A 570 18.69 -9.05 -38.29
CA ARG A 570 19.46 -8.90 -39.53
C ARG A 570 18.95 -7.81 -40.46
N ILE A 571 17.67 -7.47 -40.39
CA ILE A 571 17.07 -6.48 -41.30
C ILE A 571 17.07 -5.08 -40.69
N LEU A 572 16.88 -4.88 -39.37
CA LEU A 572 16.84 -3.54 -38.75
C LEU A 572 18.17 -3.11 -38.08
N PRO A 573 18.46 -1.80 -37.96
CA PRO A 573 19.70 -1.30 -37.34
C PRO A 573 19.77 -1.60 -35.83
N ARG A 574 20.98 -1.86 -35.30
CA ARG A 574 21.23 -2.15 -33.86
C ARG A 574 21.04 -0.89 -32.99
N GLN A 575 20.29 -1.00 -31.89
CA GLN A 575 20.13 0.05 -30.87
C GLN A 575 21.48 0.47 -30.25
N ARG A 576 21.72 1.78 -30.13
CA ARG A 576 22.71 2.39 -29.23
C ARG A 576 22.00 2.90 -27.98
N ASP A 577 22.74 2.91 -26.87
CA ASP A 577 22.34 3.21 -25.49
C ASP A 577 21.56 4.53 -25.32
N ILE A 578 20.43 4.49 -24.60
CA ILE A 578 19.57 5.65 -24.28
C ILE A 578 19.79 6.05 -22.82
N HIS A 579 19.96 7.35 -22.59
CA HIS A 579 20.28 7.97 -21.30
C HIS A 579 19.04 8.13 -20.39
N PRO A 580 19.12 7.91 -19.05
CA PRO A 580 17.97 7.85 -18.14
C PRO A 580 17.09 9.09 -18.02
N LYS A 581 17.59 10.30 -18.35
CA LYS A 581 16.85 11.56 -18.19
C LYS A 581 15.68 11.73 -19.19
N ILE A 582 15.77 11.11 -20.36
CA ILE A 582 14.70 11.20 -21.38
C ILE A 582 13.50 10.34 -20.98
N LEU A 583 13.73 9.27 -20.24
CA LEU A 583 12.67 8.40 -19.70
C LEU A 583 11.79 9.10 -18.65
N ASP A 584 12.32 10.08 -17.93
CA ASP A 584 11.61 10.77 -16.84
C ASP A 584 10.66 11.87 -17.37
N GLU A 585 11.10 12.61 -18.39
CA GLU A 585 10.31 13.68 -19.03
C GLU A 585 9.13 13.12 -19.86
N GLU A 586 9.35 12.03 -20.61
CA GLU A 586 8.27 11.36 -21.36
C GLU A 586 7.26 10.65 -20.43
N ALA A 587 7.71 10.05 -19.33
CA ALA A 587 6.83 9.34 -18.39
C ALA A 587 5.85 10.29 -17.68
N LYS A 588 6.30 11.47 -17.28
CA LYS A 588 5.46 12.50 -16.65
C LYS A 588 4.45 13.11 -17.63
N ARG A 589 4.85 13.36 -18.88
CA ARG A 589 3.97 14.00 -19.89
C ARG A 589 2.87 13.06 -20.40
N LEU A 590 3.11 11.75 -20.46
CA LEU A 590 2.23 10.79 -21.11
C LEU A 590 1.35 9.96 -20.16
N ARG A 591 1.41 10.20 -18.83
CA ARG A 591 0.82 9.31 -17.80
C ARG A 591 1.17 7.83 -18.06
N ILE A 592 2.35 7.59 -18.60
CA ILE A 592 2.84 6.24 -18.86
C ILE A 592 3.13 5.62 -17.49
N ARG A 593 2.69 4.38 -17.29
CA ARG A 593 3.07 3.60 -16.10
C ARG A 593 4.57 3.74 -15.91
N ALA A 594 5.00 4.16 -14.72
CA ALA A 594 6.41 4.21 -14.31
C ALA A 594 7.18 3.05 -14.94
N PRO A 595 8.34 3.28 -15.58
CA PRO A 595 8.96 2.27 -16.41
C PRO A 595 9.11 0.98 -15.62
N THR A 596 8.50 -0.08 -16.16
CA THR A 596 8.40 -1.38 -15.53
C THR A 596 9.27 -2.37 -16.28
N TRP A 597 10.21 -3.00 -15.60
CA TRP A 597 11.04 -4.05 -16.16
C TRP A 597 10.65 -5.39 -15.55
N SER A 598 10.39 -6.40 -16.38
CA SER A 598 10.21 -7.76 -15.89
C SER A 598 11.55 -8.36 -15.47
N LEU A 599 11.64 -8.78 -14.21
CA LEU A 599 12.73 -9.58 -13.68
C LEU A 599 12.50 -11.09 -13.90
N GLY A 600 11.36 -11.47 -14.47
CA GLY A 600 10.90 -12.85 -14.67
C GLY A 600 10.13 -13.41 -13.47
N ALA A 601 9.85 -14.72 -13.51
CA ALA A 601 9.08 -15.39 -12.45
C ALA A 601 9.77 -15.30 -11.08
N ALA A 602 8.98 -15.08 -10.02
CA ALA A 602 9.45 -14.92 -8.64
C ALA A 602 10.37 -16.07 -8.18
N ILE A 603 10.09 -17.32 -8.58
CA ILE A 603 10.91 -18.48 -8.23
C ILE A 603 12.32 -18.45 -8.87
N ARG A 604 12.45 -17.85 -10.06
CA ARG A 604 13.76 -17.67 -10.72
C ARG A 604 14.61 -16.68 -9.93
N ILE A 605 13.99 -15.59 -9.49
CA ILE A 605 14.65 -14.53 -8.72
C ILE A 605 15.08 -15.07 -7.36
N LYS A 606 14.18 -15.76 -6.64
CA LYS A 606 14.44 -16.40 -5.34
C LYS A 606 15.66 -17.34 -5.35
N ASN A 607 15.81 -18.10 -6.43
CA ASN A 607 16.90 -19.06 -6.58
C ASN A 607 18.14 -18.46 -7.28
N SER A 608 18.13 -17.17 -7.62
CA SER A 608 19.21 -16.51 -8.35
C SER A 608 20.39 -16.17 -7.43
N PRO A 609 21.64 -16.49 -7.80
CA PRO A 609 22.82 -16.03 -7.08
C PRO A 609 23.17 -14.56 -7.35
N CYS A 610 22.45 -13.88 -8.25
CA CYS A 610 22.72 -12.50 -8.64
C CYS A 610 22.59 -11.53 -7.45
N PRO A 611 23.60 -10.68 -7.17
CA PRO A 611 23.56 -9.69 -6.07
C PRO A 611 22.35 -8.75 -6.14
N LEU A 612 21.97 -8.30 -7.35
CA LEU A 612 20.80 -7.46 -7.56
C LEU A 612 19.49 -8.19 -7.21
N CYS A 613 19.37 -9.47 -7.59
CA CYS A 613 18.20 -10.28 -7.24
C CYS A 613 18.10 -10.48 -5.72
N ARG A 614 19.24 -10.70 -5.03
CA ARG A 614 19.27 -10.80 -3.57
C ARG A 614 18.82 -9.51 -2.88
N LEU A 615 19.26 -8.36 -3.40
CA LEU A 615 18.84 -7.05 -2.88
C LEU A 615 17.32 -6.83 -3.03
N PHE A 616 16.75 -7.20 -4.19
CA PHE A 616 15.30 -7.12 -4.39
C PHE A 616 14.53 -8.07 -3.46
N ILE A 617 15.01 -9.30 -3.26
CA ILE A 617 14.36 -10.26 -2.34
C ILE A 617 14.40 -9.74 -0.90
N SER A 618 15.49 -9.11 -0.47
CA SER A 618 15.58 -8.56 0.90
C SER A 618 14.59 -7.43 1.17
N GLN A 619 14.02 -6.82 0.13
CA GLN A 619 12.95 -5.84 0.25
C GLN A 619 11.56 -6.49 0.41
N TRP A 620 11.38 -7.77 0.06
CA TRP A 620 10.06 -8.40 -0.01
C TRP A 620 9.45 -8.68 1.36
N ASP A 621 8.12 -8.66 1.39
CA ASP A 621 7.34 -9.12 2.53
C ASP A 621 7.47 -10.66 2.70
N PRO A 622 7.75 -11.17 3.91
CA PRO A 622 7.77 -12.61 4.19
C PRO A 622 6.52 -13.38 3.72
N ASP A 623 5.34 -12.77 3.82
CA ASP A 623 4.08 -13.38 3.42
C ASP A 623 3.93 -13.41 1.89
N PHE A 624 4.43 -12.39 1.20
CA PHE A 624 4.53 -12.40 -0.27
C PHE A 624 5.46 -13.50 -0.77
N ILE A 625 6.56 -13.75 -0.05
CA ILE A 625 7.54 -14.82 -0.35
C ILE A 625 6.92 -16.22 -0.20
N ALA A 626 5.88 -16.38 0.62
CA ALA A 626 5.23 -17.66 0.89
C ALA A 626 4.16 -18.04 -0.17
N VAL A 627 3.57 -17.06 -0.85
CA VAL A 627 2.35 -17.27 -1.67
C VAL A 627 2.62 -17.36 -3.19
N SER A 628 3.68 -16.72 -3.73
CA SER A 628 3.86 -16.61 -5.20
C SER A 628 5.09 -17.38 -5.74
N SER A 629 4.86 -18.48 -6.48
CA SER A 629 5.95 -19.18 -7.20
C SER A 629 5.97 -18.92 -8.71
N THR A 630 4.85 -18.50 -9.31
CA THR A 630 4.70 -18.37 -10.78
C THR A 630 4.54 -16.94 -11.27
N ASP A 631 4.28 -15.98 -10.38
CA ASP A 631 3.99 -14.60 -10.76
C ASP A 631 5.24 -13.90 -11.29
N GLU A 632 5.03 -13.07 -12.30
CA GLU A 632 6.07 -12.27 -12.93
C GLU A 632 6.38 -11.05 -12.05
N VAL A 633 7.64 -10.87 -11.68
CA VAL A 633 8.05 -9.74 -10.86
C VAL A 633 8.40 -8.56 -11.75
N GLU A 634 7.66 -7.47 -11.58
CA GLU A 634 7.94 -6.19 -12.19
C GLU A 634 8.77 -5.30 -11.24
N LEU A 635 9.89 -4.80 -11.74
CA LEU A 635 10.67 -3.72 -11.15
C LEU A 635 10.14 -2.39 -11.66
N ARG A 636 9.86 -1.44 -10.76
CA ARG A 636 9.36 -0.10 -11.09
C ARG A 636 10.33 0.97 -10.61
N TRP A 637 10.52 2.00 -11.41
CA TRP A 637 11.24 3.23 -11.02
C TRP A 637 10.22 4.29 -10.62
N ILE A 638 10.16 4.62 -9.34
CA ILE A 638 9.15 5.52 -8.77
C ILE A 638 9.78 6.59 -7.88
N LEU A 639 9.04 7.65 -7.60
CA LEU A 639 9.43 8.62 -6.58
C LEU A 639 9.38 7.92 -5.21
N GLY A 640 10.55 7.81 -4.57
CA GLY A 640 10.77 7.23 -3.25
C GLY A 640 10.73 8.29 -2.13
N PRO A 641 11.33 8.01 -0.96
CA PRO A 641 11.24 8.89 0.20
C PRO A 641 11.99 10.19 -0.04
N ALA A 642 11.54 11.25 0.63
CA ALA A 642 12.04 12.62 0.45
C ALA A 642 12.04 13.13 -1.01
N GLY A 643 11.14 12.62 -1.87
CA GLY A 643 10.96 13.09 -3.24
C GLY A 643 12.06 12.65 -4.22
N ARG A 644 12.81 11.58 -3.92
CA ARG A 644 13.92 11.10 -4.75
C ARG A 644 13.59 9.78 -5.43
N TRP A 645 14.00 9.63 -6.68
CA TRP A 645 13.71 8.43 -7.44
C TRP A 645 14.43 7.19 -6.91
N ALA A 646 13.71 6.07 -6.83
CA ALA A 646 14.21 4.80 -6.34
C ALA A 646 13.47 3.62 -6.99
N PHE A 647 14.05 2.42 -6.87
CA PHE A 647 13.43 1.19 -7.35
C PHE A 647 12.47 0.57 -6.33
N THR A 648 11.38 -0.04 -6.80
CA THR A 648 10.49 -0.89 -6.00
C THR A 648 9.97 -2.08 -6.81
N THR A 649 9.39 -3.08 -6.14
CA THR A 649 8.81 -4.28 -6.78
C THR A 649 7.43 -4.58 -6.22
N TYR A 650 6.58 -5.33 -6.96
CA TYR A 650 5.19 -5.67 -6.58
C TYR A 650 5.05 -6.55 -5.30
N GLY A 651 6.14 -6.88 -4.62
CA GLY A 651 6.14 -7.58 -3.32
C GLY A 651 6.99 -6.89 -2.25
N ALA A 652 7.48 -5.69 -2.53
CA ALA A 652 8.24 -4.89 -1.58
C ALA A 652 7.40 -4.55 -0.35
N ARG A 653 8.03 -4.55 0.83
CA ARG A 653 7.41 -3.99 2.04
C ARG A 653 7.07 -2.52 1.85
N ASP A 654 6.00 -2.10 2.52
CA ASP A 654 5.56 -0.70 2.51
C ASP A 654 6.71 0.24 2.93
N TYR A 655 6.73 1.41 2.29
CA TYR A 655 7.75 2.46 2.50
C TYR A 655 9.21 1.99 2.35
N THR A 656 9.45 0.95 1.56
CA THR A 656 10.79 0.46 1.27
C THR A 656 11.10 0.60 -0.21
N TRP A 657 12.31 1.05 -0.53
CA TRP A 657 12.83 1.25 -1.88
C TRP A 657 14.30 0.81 -1.97
N ILE A 658 14.83 0.77 -3.19
CA ILE A 658 16.26 0.57 -3.44
C ILE A 658 16.83 1.83 -4.10
N GLY A 659 17.76 2.46 -3.38
CA GLY A 659 18.44 3.68 -3.82
C GLY A 659 19.90 3.42 -4.17
N PHE A 660 20.51 4.37 -4.88
CA PHE A 660 21.93 4.33 -5.23
C PHE A 660 22.79 5.05 -4.18
N SER A 661 23.99 4.53 -3.94
CA SER A 661 24.99 5.08 -3.02
C SER A 661 25.72 6.29 -3.61
N SER A 662 25.96 7.30 -2.78
CA SER A 662 26.80 8.46 -3.11
C SER A 662 28.27 8.06 -3.20
N GLY A 663 28.71 7.70 -4.41
CA GLY A 663 30.06 7.19 -4.66
C GLY A 663 30.29 6.71 -6.10
N MET A 664 29.26 6.72 -6.95
CA MET A 664 29.41 6.58 -8.39
C MET A 664 30.14 7.81 -8.95
N GLU A 665 31.27 7.61 -9.62
CA GLU A 665 31.93 8.65 -10.41
C GLU A 665 30.93 9.22 -11.42
N THR A 666 30.39 10.40 -11.13
CA THR A 666 29.64 11.19 -12.10
C THR A 666 30.65 11.69 -13.13
N SER A 667 30.73 11.01 -14.27
CA SER A 667 31.42 11.54 -15.44
C SER A 667 30.71 12.84 -15.86
N GLY A 668 31.22 13.96 -15.34
CA GLY A 668 31.03 15.30 -15.91
C GLY A 668 29.70 16.00 -15.64
N HIS A 669 29.18 16.03 -14.42
CA HIS A 669 28.28 17.09 -13.90
C HIS A 669 27.83 16.76 -12.46
N PRO A 670 28.15 17.57 -11.44
CA PRO A 670 27.41 17.52 -10.18
C PRO A 670 26.05 18.15 -10.44
N ASP A 671 25.08 17.33 -10.85
CA ASP A 671 23.69 17.75 -10.85
C ASP A 671 23.23 17.80 -9.38
N PRO A 672 22.74 18.95 -8.87
CA PRO A 672 22.05 19.00 -7.58
C PRO A 672 20.87 18.00 -7.53
N ASN A 673 20.33 17.61 -8.68
CA ASN A 673 19.32 16.56 -8.83
C ASN A 673 19.92 15.17 -9.13
N SER A 674 21.19 14.91 -8.80
CA SER A 674 21.75 13.57 -8.95
C SER A 674 20.88 12.60 -8.13
N GLY A 675 20.26 11.62 -8.79
CA GLY A 675 19.40 10.60 -8.17
C GLY A 675 20.15 9.64 -7.22
N LEU A 676 21.26 10.09 -6.65
CA LEU A 676 22.03 9.43 -5.61
C LEU A 676 21.43 9.80 -4.26
N PHE A 677 21.14 8.78 -3.48
CA PHE A 677 20.17 8.86 -2.41
C PHE A 677 20.79 8.55 -1.04
N LEU A 678 21.77 7.65 -1.02
CA LEU A 678 22.22 7.00 0.20
C LEU A 678 23.65 7.36 0.55
N GLU A 679 23.88 7.79 1.78
CA GLU A 679 25.23 7.86 2.36
C GLU A 679 25.72 6.43 2.58
N PRO A 680 26.87 6.02 2.01
CA PRO A 680 27.35 4.64 2.09
C PRO A 680 27.54 4.16 3.53
N TRP A 681 27.85 5.07 4.45
CA TRP A 681 28.21 4.78 5.83
C TRP A 681 27.48 5.67 6.82
N THR A 682 27.14 5.11 7.97
CA THR A 682 26.63 5.86 9.13
C THR A 682 27.59 5.66 10.29
N ASP A 683 28.08 6.78 10.85
CA ASP A 683 29.09 6.77 11.91
C ASP A 683 28.55 6.30 13.27
N PRO A 684 29.38 5.74 14.16
CA PRO A 684 28.95 5.35 15.49
C PRO A 684 28.36 6.50 16.33
N LEU A 685 28.84 7.73 16.14
CA LEU A 685 28.32 8.92 16.82
C LEU A 685 27.49 9.77 15.86
N VAL A 686 26.44 10.39 16.39
CA VAL A 686 25.60 11.32 15.64
C VAL A 686 26.33 12.65 15.45
N ASP A 687 26.38 13.14 14.21
CA ASP A 687 26.91 14.46 13.87
C ASP A 687 25.91 15.57 14.25
N THR A 688 26.16 16.22 15.39
CA THR A 688 25.32 17.33 15.85
C THR A 688 25.42 18.56 14.97
N SER A 689 26.55 18.75 14.27
CA SER A 689 26.72 19.87 13.32
C SER A 689 25.79 19.70 12.13
N ARG A 690 25.61 18.46 11.67
CA ARG A 690 24.64 18.12 10.63
C ARG A 690 23.20 18.36 11.07
N ILE A 691 22.84 17.95 12.29
CA ILE A 691 21.50 18.24 12.85
C ILE A 691 21.25 19.75 12.92
N LEU A 692 22.23 20.52 13.39
CA LEU A 692 22.12 21.98 13.45
C LEU A 692 21.93 22.60 12.07
N ARG A 693 22.57 22.06 11.02
CA ARG A 693 22.34 22.49 9.63
C ARG A 693 20.91 22.20 9.14
N TRP A 694 20.32 21.07 9.50
CA TRP A 694 18.91 20.78 9.20
C TRP A 694 17.96 21.76 9.89
N ILE A 695 18.24 22.08 11.15
CA ILE A 695 17.43 23.02 11.92
C ILE A 695 17.57 24.44 11.36
N SER A 696 18.79 24.90 11.08
CA SER A 696 19.03 26.24 10.53
C SER A 696 18.41 26.41 9.15
N SER A 697 18.54 25.41 8.27
CA SER A 697 17.87 25.40 6.97
C SER A 697 16.35 25.54 7.12
N CYS A 698 15.74 24.84 8.09
CA CYS A 698 14.33 24.99 8.38
C CYS A 698 13.96 26.38 8.94
N GLU A 699 14.79 26.98 9.78
CA GLU A 699 14.58 28.34 10.32
C GLU A 699 14.69 29.42 9.25
N GLU A 700 15.60 29.24 8.29
CA GLU A 700 15.86 30.19 7.20
C GLU A 700 14.84 30.04 6.05
N LEU A 701 14.48 28.81 5.68
CA LEU A 701 13.71 28.52 4.46
C LEU A 701 12.21 28.28 4.70
N HIS A 702 11.79 27.79 5.88
CA HIS A 702 10.40 27.36 6.13
C HIS A 702 9.59 28.33 7.00
N SER A 703 9.93 29.62 6.92
CA SER A 703 9.42 30.75 7.73
C SER A 703 8.00 30.57 8.31
N SER A 704 6.94 30.86 7.56
CA SER A 704 5.55 30.94 8.09
C SER A 704 4.99 29.62 8.65
N GLU A 705 5.52 28.46 8.21
CA GLU A 705 4.99 27.15 8.62
C GLU A 705 5.72 26.55 9.83
N CYS A 706 7.01 26.88 9.99
CA CYS A 706 7.89 26.30 11.02
C CYS A 706 8.39 27.29 12.09
N ALA A 707 8.11 28.59 11.96
CA ALA A 707 8.55 29.61 12.93
C ALA A 707 8.10 29.31 14.37
N MET A 708 8.94 29.69 15.33
CA MET A 708 8.60 29.71 16.76
C MET A 708 7.73 30.94 17.05
N PRO A 709 6.56 30.81 17.67
CA PRO A 709 5.87 31.96 18.23
C PRO A 709 6.58 32.40 19.52
N THR A 710 7.47 33.38 19.42
CA THR A 710 8.30 33.89 20.54
C THR A 710 7.67 35.06 21.30
N ASP A 711 6.70 35.76 20.71
CA ASP A 711 6.27 37.08 21.20
C ASP A 711 4.98 37.02 22.06
N LEU A 712 4.60 35.84 22.55
CA LEU A 712 3.38 35.65 23.32
C LEU A 712 3.64 35.73 24.85
N PRO A 713 2.78 36.41 25.63
CA PRO A 713 2.84 36.32 27.09
C PRO A 713 2.68 34.87 27.58
N PHE A 714 3.35 34.50 28.68
CA PHE A 714 3.32 33.13 29.21
C PHE A 714 1.90 32.61 29.48
N ALA A 715 1.01 33.46 30.02
CA ALA A 715 -0.38 33.08 30.33
C ALA A 715 -1.20 32.76 29.06
N GLU A 716 -0.91 33.42 27.94
CA GLU A 716 -1.50 33.10 26.65
C GLU A 716 -0.82 31.88 26.02
N ALA A 717 0.47 31.71 26.32
CA ALA A 717 1.25 30.62 25.76
C ALA A 717 0.87 29.25 26.32
N PHE A 718 0.61 29.19 27.62
CA PHE A 718 0.21 28.00 28.35
C PHE A 718 -1.00 28.31 29.23
N PRO A 719 -2.21 28.41 28.65
CA PRO A 719 -3.42 28.78 29.38
C PRO A 719 -3.68 27.83 30.57
N GLY A 720 -3.89 28.40 31.74
CA GLY A 720 -4.14 27.66 32.98
C GLY A 720 -2.88 27.16 33.71
N LEU A 721 -1.71 27.19 33.07
CA LEU A 721 -0.44 26.81 33.71
C LEU A 721 0.16 28.00 34.45
N ARG A 722 0.65 27.78 35.69
CA ARG A 722 1.31 28.83 36.48
C ARG A 722 2.80 28.97 36.13
N VAL A 723 3.46 27.86 35.90
CA VAL A 723 4.89 27.75 35.60
C VAL A 723 5.12 26.57 34.67
N LEU A 724 6.08 26.68 33.75
CA LEU A 724 6.58 25.56 32.98
C LEU A 724 7.85 25.02 33.65
N ARG A 725 7.84 23.76 34.07
CA ARG A 725 9.03 23.09 34.61
C ARG A 725 9.87 22.53 33.48
N VAL A 726 11.16 22.80 33.50
CA VAL A 726 12.15 22.23 32.58
C VAL A 726 13.40 21.83 33.35
N ILE A 727 14.20 20.96 32.75
CA ILE A 727 15.53 20.61 33.23
C ILE A 727 16.50 21.64 32.66
N ASP A 728 17.24 22.30 33.53
CA ASP A 728 18.44 23.04 33.17
C ASP A 728 19.61 22.06 33.03
N VAL A 729 20.09 21.87 31.80
CA VAL A 729 21.16 20.91 31.51
C VAL A 729 22.55 21.46 31.84
N GLU A 730 22.69 22.76 32.08
CA GLU A 730 23.94 23.41 32.50
C GLU A 730 24.06 23.37 34.02
N ASP A 731 23.01 23.78 34.73
CA ASP A 731 22.99 23.80 36.20
C ASP A 731 22.59 22.45 36.82
N HIS A 732 22.22 21.45 36.00
CA HIS A 732 21.83 20.11 36.42
C HIS A 732 20.73 20.11 37.50
N CYS A 733 19.64 20.85 37.26
CA CYS A 733 18.48 20.93 38.14
C CYS A 733 17.16 21.10 37.37
N VAL A 734 16.03 20.98 38.05
CA VAL A 734 14.73 21.40 37.52
C VAL A 734 14.55 22.89 37.82
N VAL A 735 14.01 23.64 36.88
CA VAL A 735 13.69 25.07 37.05
C VAL A 735 12.24 25.34 36.66
N GLU A 736 11.64 26.34 37.31
CA GLU A 736 10.28 26.80 37.02
C GLU A 736 10.34 28.13 36.29
N MET A 737 9.84 28.14 35.05
CA MET A 737 9.87 29.30 34.17
C MET A 737 8.48 29.92 34.04
N THR A 738 8.45 31.25 33.99
CA THR A 738 7.27 32.07 33.66
C THR A 738 7.52 32.93 32.42
N SER A 739 8.60 32.66 31.68
CA SER A 739 8.95 33.26 30.39
C SER A 739 8.96 32.19 29.29
N LEU A 740 8.87 32.63 28.04
CA LEU A 740 9.03 31.77 26.88
C LEU A 740 10.50 31.64 26.50
N GLU A 741 11.15 30.63 27.08
CA GLU A 741 12.53 30.28 26.73
C GLU A 741 12.59 29.18 25.65
N LYS A 742 13.72 29.12 24.95
CA LYS A 742 14.02 28.05 24.00
C LYS A 742 14.31 26.74 24.75
N TYR A 743 13.49 25.71 24.54
CA TYR A 743 13.69 24.37 25.12
C TYR A 743 13.51 23.24 24.09
N ILE A 744 14.11 22.09 24.38
CA ILE A 744 13.88 20.83 23.66
C ILE A 744 12.87 19.99 24.46
N ALA A 745 11.97 19.26 23.80
CA ALA A 745 11.10 18.29 24.45
C ALA A 745 11.56 16.85 24.18
N LEU A 746 11.38 15.93 25.12
CA LEU A 746 11.60 14.51 24.93
C LEU A 746 10.27 13.76 24.84
N SER A 747 10.14 12.91 23.83
CA SER A 747 9.04 11.98 23.64
C SER A 747 9.58 10.56 23.54
N TYR A 748 9.12 9.66 24.41
CA TYR A 748 9.71 8.32 24.58
C TYR A 748 8.71 7.34 25.20
N VAL A 749 9.05 6.06 25.13
CA VAL A 749 8.28 4.99 25.79
C VAL A 749 8.79 4.79 27.21
N TRP A 750 7.91 4.85 28.21
CA TRP A 750 8.31 4.61 29.60
C TRP A 750 8.65 3.13 29.83
N GLY A 751 7.82 2.22 29.32
CA GLY A 751 7.97 0.77 29.51
C GLY A 751 7.81 0.32 30.97
N ALA A 752 8.23 -0.91 31.25
CA ALA A 752 8.12 -1.55 32.58
C ALA A 752 9.39 -1.38 33.44
N VAL A 753 10.20 -0.35 33.19
CA VAL A 753 11.45 -0.08 33.92
C VAL A 753 11.26 0.96 35.02
N ALA A 754 12.18 1.00 35.97
CA ALA A 754 12.17 1.98 37.04
C ALA A 754 12.39 3.39 36.46
N ASN A 755 11.34 4.22 36.49
CA ASN A 755 11.40 5.58 35.98
C ASN A 755 11.36 6.58 37.15
N PHE A 756 12.46 7.30 37.37
CA PHE A 756 12.55 8.32 38.41
C PHE A 756 11.65 9.51 38.04
N ARG A 757 10.77 9.91 38.97
CA ARG A 757 9.70 10.88 38.71
C ARG A 757 9.74 12.06 39.66
N LEU A 758 9.29 13.23 39.17
CA LEU A 758 9.02 14.39 40.00
C LEU A 758 7.76 14.13 40.85
N THR A 759 7.91 14.33 42.16
CA THR A 759 6.85 14.16 43.15
C THR A 759 6.88 15.34 44.13
N LYS A 760 5.78 15.55 44.88
CA LYS A 760 5.73 16.58 45.94
C LYS A 760 6.90 16.48 46.92
N ALA A 761 7.34 15.24 47.23
CA ALA A 761 8.39 14.98 48.21
C ALA A 761 9.80 15.35 47.74
N ASN A 762 10.10 15.18 46.45
CA ASN A 762 11.44 15.45 45.91
C ASN A 762 11.54 16.79 45.15
N ARG A 763 10.42 17.48 44.88
CA ARG A 763 10.39 18.74 44.13
C ARG A 763 11.36 19.79 44.67
N THR A 764 11.31 20.11 45.96
CA THR A 764 12.17 21.14 46.55
C THR A 764 13.66 20.80 46.44
N ALA A 765 14.01 19.50 46.55
CA ALA A 765 15.37 19.03 46.39
C ALA A 765 15.84 19.11 44.93
N LEU A 766 14.97 18.80 43.96
CA LEU A 766 15.26 18.83 42.51
C LEU A 766 15.34 20.25 41.93
N LEU A 767 14.80 21.26 42.63
CA LEU A 767 14.93 22.66 42.24
C LEU A 767 16.29 23.28 42.59
N LEU A 768 17.07 22.63 43.47
CA LEU A 768 18.39 23.14 43.85
C LEU A 768 19.40 22.90 42.71
N PRO A 769 20.32 23.84 42.43
CA PRO A 769 21.40 23.63 41.48
C PRO A 769 22.18 22.35 41.78
N ARG A 770 22.57 21.64 40.74
CA ARG A 770 23.33 20.37 40.77
C ARG A 770 22.63 19.21 41.47
N SER A 771 21.32 19.33 41.73
CA SER A 771 20.54 18.27 42.37
C SER A 771 20.37 17.02 41.49
N LEU A 772 20.30 17.17 40.16
CA LEU A 772 20.18 16.04 39.24
C LEU A 772 21.44 15.18 39.22
N GLU A 773 22.63 15.72 39.53
CA GLU A 773 23.87 14.93 39.64
C GLU A 773 23.73 13.83 40.70
N LYS A 774 23.03 14.12 41.80
CA LYS A 774 22.83 13.18 42.92
C LYS A 774 21.93 12.00 42.54
N VAL A 775 20.97 12.24 41.65
CA VAL A 775 19.99 11.24 41.19
C VAL A 775 20.27 10.74 39.78
N PHE A 776 21.36 11.19 39.14
CA PHE A 776 21.65 10.92 37.73
C PHE A 776 21.70 9.43 37.43
N LYS A 777 22.24 8.62 38.35
CA LYS A 777 22.28 7.15 38.23
C LYS A 777 20.89 6.49 38.24
N MET A 778 19.90 7.13 38.85
CA MET A 778 18.51 6.65 38.93
C MET A 778 17.69 7.05 37.71
N LEU A 779 18.19 7.96 36.87
CA LEU A 779 17.52 8.34 35.64
C LEU A 779 17.64 7.20 34.61
N PRO A 780 16.58 6.94 33.83
CA PRO A 780 16.68 6.05 32.67
C PRO A 780 17.69 6.56 31.63
N ASN A 781 18.29 5.63 30.88
CA ASN A 781 19.36 5.98 29.94
C ASN A 781 18.89 6.90 28.80
N THR A 782 17.65 6.75 28.34
CA THR A 782 17.08 7.64 27.31
C THR A 782 17.02 9.09 27.78
N ILE A 783 16.71 9.33 29.06
CA ILE A 783 16.71 10.68 29.66
C ILE A 783 18.15 11.22 29.76
N LYS A 784 19.12 10.38 30.18
CA LYS A 784 20.54 10.78 30.25
C LYS A 784 21.09 11.17 28.88
N ASP A 785 20.77 10.38 27.86
CA ASP A 785 21.17 10.64 26.49
C ASP A 785 20.49 11.92 25.96
N ALA A 786 19.20 12.14 26.26
CA ALA A 786 18.50 13.38 25.91
C ALA A 786 19.16 14.62 26.55
N ILE A 787 19.49 14.58 27.85
CA ILE A 787 20.23 15.67 28.53
C ILE A 787 21.56 15.93 27.81
N THR A 788 22.28 14.88 27.46
CA THR A 788 23.58 14.97 26.77
C THR A 788 23.44 15.59 25.38
N LEU A 789 22.44 15.16 24.60
CA LEU A 789 22.18 15.66 23.26
C LEU A 789 21.73 17.11 23.27
N THR A 790 20.83 17.49 24.19
CA THR A 790 20.36 18.88 24.35
C THR A 790 21.53 19.84 24.57
N ARG A 791 22.46 19.48 25.46
CA ARG A 791 23.68 20.26 25.70
C ARG A 791 24.57 20.35 24.46
N ARG A 792 24.74 19.26 23.70
CA ARG A 792 25.56 19.26 22.46
C ARG A 792 24.95 20.06 21.32
N LEU A 793 23.62 20.16 21.27
CA LEU A 793 22.90 21.01 20.32
C LEU A 793 22.88 22.50 20.74
N GLY A 794 23.51 22.85 21.87
CA GLY A 794 23.57 24.23 22.36
C GLY A 794 22.25 24.76 22.92
N CYS A 795 21.35 23.89 23.36
CA CYS A 795 20.13 24.29 24.07
C CYS A 795 20.31 24.05 25.59
N ARG A 796 19.83 24.99 26.41
CA ARG A 796 19.97 24.92 27.88
C ARG A 796 18.84 24.13 28.55
N TYR A 797 17.64 24.17 27.99
CA TYR A 797 16.45 23.62 28.65
C TYR A 797 15.92 22.38 27.96
N LEU A 798 15.60 21.36 28.75
CA LEU A 798 14.98 20.11 28.30
C LEU A 798 13.68 19.86 29.08
N TRP A 799 12.58 19.63 28.38
CA TRP A 799 11.32 19.20 28.97
C TRP A 799 11.18 17.67 28.88
N VAL A 800 10.92 17.02 30.01
CA VAL A 800 10.67 15.58 30.12
C VAL A 800 9.48 15.34 31.04
N ASP A 801 8.41 14.71 30.52
CA ASP A 801 7.16 14.44 31.25
C ASP A 801 7.35 13.90 32.68
N ALA A 802 8.24 12.93 32.88
CA ALA A 802 8.50 12.29 34.16
C ALA A 802 9.11 13.25 35.19
N LEU A 803 9.86 14.27 34.76
CA LEU A 803 10.60 15.20 35.62
C LEU A 803 10.03 16.62 35.62
N CYS A 804 9.14 16.94 34.68
CA CYS A 804 8.54 18.26 34.52
C CYS A 804 7.07 18.29 34.96
N LEU A 805 6.37 17.15 34.98
CA LEU A 805 5.02 17.04 35.52
C LEU A 805 5.06 16.48 36.94
N LEU A 806 4.24 17.03 37.84
CA LEU A 806 4.17 16.58 39.22
C LEU A 806 3.28 15.32 39.34
N GLN A 807 3.89 14.15 39.18
CA GLN A 807 3.21 12.86 38.92
C GLN A 807 2.24 12.40 40.03
N ASN A 808 2.41 12.87 41.27
CA ASN A 808 1.55 12.53 42.40
C ASN A 808 0.69 13.71 42.90
N ASN A 809 0.40 14.67 42.02
CA ASN A 809 -0.56 15.74 42.24
C ASN A 809 -1.57 15.75 41.10
N THR A 810 -2.81 15.34 41.35
CA THR A 810 -3.86 15.24 40.33
C THR A 810 -4.15 16.59 39.66
N GLU A 811 -4.24 17.68 40.42
CA GLU A 811 -4.54 19.01 39.88
C GLU A 811 -3.41 19.55 39.00
N ASP A 812 -2.16 19.46 39.45
CA ASP A 812 -0.99 19.93 38.68
C ASP A 812 -0.75 19.05 37.45
N LEU A 813 -0.94 17.73 37.58
CA LEU A 813 -0.84 16.79 36.47
C LEU A 813 -1.92 17.08 35.43
N GLU A 814 -3.17 17.30 35.83
CA GLU A 814 -4.26 17.65 34.92
C GLU A 814 -3.99 18.96 34.18
N LEU A 815 -3.53 20.00 34.88
CA LEU A 815 -3.14 21.26 34.25
C LEU A 815 -2.03 21.07 33.21
N GLY A 816 -1.00 20.28 33.54
CA GLY A 816 0.11 20.00 32.63
C GLY A 816 -0.29 19.15 31.42
N VAL A 817 -1.11 18.12 31.63
CA VAL A 817 -1.62 17.24 30.56
C VAL A 817 -2.52 18.01 29.60
N ASN A 818 -3.33 18.95 30.11
CA ASN A 818 -4.22 19.77 29.29
C ASN A 818 -3.49 20.74 28.33
N VAL A 819 -2.21 21.03 28.59
CA VAL A 819 -1.36 21.89 27.75
C VAL A 819 -0.22 21.14 27.08
N MET A 820 -0.19 19.79 27.14
CA MET A 820 0.87 18.98 26.54
C MET A 820 1.04 19.26 25.04
N ASP A 821 -0.05 19.46 24.33
CA ASP A 821 -0.05 19.84 22.93
C ASP A 821 0.76 21.13 22.68
N LEU A 822 0.56 22.14 23.52
CA LEU A 822 1.28 23.40 23.46
C LEU A 822 2.75 23.24 23.84
N VAL A 823 3.08 22.33 24.77
CA VAL A 823 4.47 22.02 25.13
C VAL A 823 5.25 21.48 23.93
N TYR A 824 4.70 20.50 23.20
CA TYR A 824 5.37 19.94 22.03
C TYR A 824 5.36 20.90 20.84
N GLU A 825 4.27 21.64 20.63
CA GLU A 825 4.18 22.63 19.55
C GLU A 825 5.16 23.79 19.74
N ARG A 826 5.37 24.26 20.97
CA ARG A 826 6.26 25.39 21.28
C ARG A 826 7.71 24.98 21.54
N ALA A 827 8.01 23.69 21.63
CA ALA A 827 9.39 23.22 21.70
C ALA A 827 10.19 23.66 20.48
N TRP A 828 11.46 24.02 20.68
CA TRP A 828 12.38 24.33 19.58
C TRP A 828 12.67 23.11 18.71
N LEU A 829 12.79 21.96 19.37
CA LEU A 829 12.98 20.65 18.78
C LEU A 829 12.36 19.61 19.72
N THR A 830 11.73 18.58 19.17
CA THR A 830 11.32 17.39 19.93
C THR A 830 12.23 16.22 19.59
N ILE A 831 12.83 15.60 20.60
CA ILE A 831 13.56 14.33 20.45
C ILE A 831 12.54 13.20 20.62
N VAL A 832 12.45 12.30 19.62
CA VAL A 832 11.62 11.11 19.68
C VAL A 832 12.51 9.87 19.79
N ALA A 833 12.36 9.13 20.88
CA ALA A 833 13.01 7.84 21.10
C ALA A 833 12.10 6.69 20.65
N ALA A 834 12.21 6.29 19.38
CA ALA A 834 11.42 5.23 18.75
C ALA A 834 12.19 3.90 18.55
N CYS A 835 13.43 3.81 19.01
CA CYS A 835 14.31 2.64 18.91
C CYS A 835 14.15 1.62 20.05
N GLY A 836 13.36 1.94 21.07
CA GLY A 836 13.24 1.18 22.32
C GLY A 836 11.84 0.71 22.68
N HIS A 837 11.78 -0.28 23.56
CA HIS A 837 10.54 -0.74 24.19
C HIS A 837 10.26 -0.04 25.55
N ASP A 838 11.26 0.67 26.10
CA ASP A 838 11.21 1.32 27.41
C ASP A 838 12.19 2.51 27.52
N ALA A 839 12.23 3.13 28.71
CA ALA A 839 13.01 4.33 28.98
C ALA A 839 14.53 4.09 29.08
N ASP A 840 15.01 2.83 29.07
CA ASP A 840 16.42 2.48 29.19
C ASP A 840 17.09 2.08 27.88
N ALA A 841 16.33 2.04 26.78
CA ALA A 841 16.79 1.64 25.45
C ALA A 841 17.92 2.49 24.85
N ARG A 842 18.21 3.67 25.42
CA ARG A 842 19.22 4.65 24.96
C ARG A 842 18.83 5.35 23.66
N LEU A 843 19.56 6.44 23.34
CA LEU A 843 19.50 7.09 22.03
C LEU A 843 20.74 6.69 21.20
N PRO A 844 20.57 5.92 20.10
CA PRO A 844 21.65 5.47 19.23
C PRO A 844 22.58 6.62 18.81
N GLY A 845 23.88 6.43 19.01
CA GLY A 845 24.94 7.35 18.61
C GLY A 845 25.04 8.67 19.39
N VAL A 846 24.26 8.87 20.44
CA VAL A 846 24.46 10.02 21.35
C VAL A 846 25.66 9.81 22.25
N GLN A 847 25.84 8.61 22.80
CA GLN A 847 27.02 8.27 23.61
C GLN A 847 27.86 7.18 22.93
N GLN A 848 29.15 7.15 23.27
CA GLN A 848 30.05 6.11 22.76
C GLN A 848 29.54 4.72 23.15
N GLY A 849 29.50 3.80 22.19
CA GLY A 849 28.99 2.44 22.39
C GLY A 849 27.46 2.33 22.45
N ALA A 850 26.71 3.42 22.21
CA ALA A 850 25.24 3.34 22.08
C ALA A 850 24.80 2.73 20.73
N ARG A 851 25.66 2.78 19.71
CA ARG A 851 25.53 2.05 18.44
C ARG A 851 26.90 1.83 17.82
N ASP A 852 26.97 0.86 16.90
CA ASP A 852 28.11 0.68 16.00
C ASP A 852 27.90 1.42 14.68
N GLY A 853 28.99 1.71 13.96
CA GLY A 853 28.91 2.24 12.60
C GLY A 853 28.44 1.17 11.62
N SER A 854 27.67 1.56 10.60
CA SER A 854 27.05 0.60 9.67
C SER A 854 27.10 1.05 8.21
N SER A 855 27.31 0.09 7.30
CA SER A 855 27.19 0.29 5.85
C SER A 855 25.73 0.28 5.44
N ASN A 856 25.31 1.28 4.67
CA ASN A 856 23.96 1.37 4.11
C ASN A 856 23.87 0.81 2.68
N SER A 857 24.99 0.78 1.94
CA SER A 857 25.06 0.28 0.57
C SER A 857 25.73 -1.08 0.45
N PHE A 858 25.47 -1.76 -0.67
CA PHE A 858 26.13 -2.97 -1.12
C PHE A 858 26.58 -2.80 -2.57
N LYS A 859 27.78 -3.28 -2.89
CA LYS A 859 28.30 -3.28 -4.25
C LYS A 859 27.64 -4.39 -5.07
N ILE A 860 26.80 -4.00 -6.03
CA ILE A 860 26.05 -4.92 -6.89
C ILE A 860 26.90 -5.35 -8.09
N MET A 861 27.68 -4.42 -8.64
CA MET A 861 28.67 -4.67 -9.68
C MET A 861 29.77 -3.59 -9.63
N PRO A 862 30.89 -3.73 -10.35
CA PRO A 862 31.94 -2.71 -10.36
C PRO A 862 31.38 -1.33 -10.71
N GLY A 863 31.65 -0.35 -9.85
CA GLY A 863 31.15 1.03 -10.01
C GLY A 863 29.68 1.25 -9.65
N VAL A 864 28.93 0.23 -9.19
CA VAL A 864 27.51 0.38 -8.84
C VAL A 864 27.25 -0.14 -7.43
N GLU A 865 26.90 0.78 -6.54
CA GLU A 865 26.48 0.49 -5.17
C GLU A 865 25.03 0.89 -4.95
N MET A 866 24.27 -0.02 -4.34
CA MET A 866 22.85 0.14 -4.09
C MET A 866 22.53 -0.32 -2.68
N GLY A 867 21.55 0.31 -2.04
CA GLY A 867 21.14 -0.02 -0.68
C GLY A 867 19.64 0.01 -0.51
N ILE A 868 19.18 -0.66 0.54
CA ILE A 868 17.77 -0.62 0.93
C ILE A 868 17.53 0.68 1.68
N VAL A 869 16.49 1.36 1.24
CA VAL A 869 16.00 2.60 1.82
C VAL A 869 14.65 2.30 2.43
N THR A 870 14.51 2.55 3.72
CA THR A 870 13.20 2.52 4.38
C THR A 870 12.89 3.94 4.84
N GLY A 871 11.73 4.46 4.43
CA GLY A 871 11.25 5.75 4.90
C GLY A 871 10.97 5.74 6.40
N LEU A 872 11.00 6.92 7.04
CA LEU A 872 10.75 7.05 8.48
C LEU A 872 9.40 6.45 8.89
N ASP A 873 8.35 6.65 8.09
CA ASP A 873 7.00 6.17 8.44
C ASP A 873 6.94 4.64 8.54
N GLY A 874 7.53 3.90 7.59
CA GLY A 874 7.58 2.44 7.65
C GLY A 874 8.44 1.90 8.79
N LEU A 875 9.47 2.65 9.22
CA LEU A 875 10.26 2.31 10.42
C LEU A 875 9.46 2.56 11.70
N LEU A 876 8.76 3.69 11.77
CA LEU A 876 7.92 4.05 12.91
C LEU A 876 6.76 3.07 13.07
N GLU A 877 6.10 2.64 12.00
CA GLU A 877 4.96 1.71 12.08
C GLU A 877 5.29 0.40 12.80
N ARG A 878 6.56 -0.04 12.75
CA ARG A 878 7.06 -1.23 13.45
C ARG A 878 7.54 -0.95 14.88
N SER A 879 7.66 0.32 15.27
CA SER A 879 8.13 0.71 16.59
C SER A 879 7.03 0.62 17.64
N VAL A 880 7.41 0.26 18.87
CA VAL A 880 6.48 0.33 20.02
C VAL A 880 6.04 1.78 20.29
N TYR A 881 6.89 2.75 19.99
CA TYR A 881 6.57 4.17 20.09
C TYR A 881 5.31 4.54 19.30
N HIS A 882 5.21 4.10 18.04
CA HIS A 882 4.07 4.40 17.16
C HIS A 882 2.77 3.72 17.61
N SER A 883 2.87 2.62 18.34
CA SER A 883 1.68 1.91 18.87
C SER A 883 0.95 2.69 19.97
N ARG A 884 1.56 3.71 20.59
CA ARG A 884 0.95 4.45 21.70
C ARG A 884 0.13 5.64 21.19
N ALA A 885 -1.05 5.85 21.76
CA ALA A 885 -1.94 6.93 21.35
C ALA A 885 -1.38 8.33 21.66
N TRP A 886 -0.82 8.55 22.86
CA TRP A 886 -0.26 9.84 23.27
C TRP A 886 0.86 10.34 22.34
N THR A 887 1.71 9.43 21.85
CA THR A 887 2.82 9.78 20.96
C THR A 887 2.35 10.34 19.61
N PHE A 888 1.08 10.14 19.23
CA PHE A 888 0.52 10.70 18.01
C PHE A 888 0.48 12.22 18.06
N GLN A 889 -0.09 12.79 19.14
CA GLN A 889 -0.17 14.23 19.31
C GLN A 889 1.22 14.88 19.45
N GLU A 890 2.10 14.23 20.21
CA GLU A 890 3.48 14.66 20.42
C GLU A 890 4.23 14.77 19.08
N GLN A 891 4.00 13.80 18.19
CA GLN A 891 4.58 13.76 16.85
C GLN A 891 3.97 14.81 15.91
N VAL A 892 2.64 14.85 15.82
CA VAL A 892 1.88 15.65 14.85
C VAL A 892 2.03 17.15 15.10
N LEU A 893 2.05 17.57 16.37
CA LEU A 893 2.05 19.00 16.72
C LEU A 893 3.44 19.63 16.78
N SER A 894 4.47 18.82 17.01
CA SER A 894 5.86 19.28 17.01
C SER A 894 6.25 19.92 15.68
N ARG A 895 6.85 21.11 15.72
CA ARG A 895 7.31 21.83 14.52
C ARG A 895 8.55 21.21 13.88
N ARG A 896 9.42 20.67 14.72
CA ARG A 896 10.68 20.01 14.35
C ARG A 896 10.86 18.80 15.25
N VAL A 897 11.17 17.67 14.66
CA VAL A 897 11.30 16.40 15.37
C VAL A 897 12.57 15.70 14.91
N LEU A 898 13.36 15.23 15.86
CA LEU A 898 14.51 14.38 15.65
C LEU A 898 14.17 12.96 16.14
N TYR A 899 13.96 12.04 15.20
CA TYR A 899 13.61 10.65 15.49
C TYR A 899 14.86 9.79 15.58
N PHE A 900 14.97 9.05 16.66
CA PHE A 900 15.87 7.93 16.82
C PHE A 900 15.06 6.64 16.66
N VAL A 901 15.16 5.99 15.51
CA VAL A 901 14.40 4.77 15.20
C VAL A 901 15.34 3.71 14.65
N GLU A 902 15.24 2.48 15.18
CA GLU A 902 16.26 1.45 14.99
C GLU A 902 17.66 2.01 15.32
N ASN A 903 18.62 1.97 14.39
CA ASN A 903 19.97 2.56 14.56
C ASN A 903 20.18 3.86 13.74
N LYS A 904 19.08 4.53 13.35
CA LYS A 904 19.09 5.67 12.44
C LYS A 904 18.45 6.91 13.05
N VAL A 905 18.92 8.07 12.59
CA VAL A 905 18.44 9.40 12.94
C VAL A 905 17.77 10.06 11.74
N PHE A 906 16.54 10.53 11.96
CA PHE A 906 15.76 11.30 11.01
C PHE A 906 15.40 12.64 11.61
N TYR A 907 15.38 13.68 10.80
CA TYR A 907 14.84 14.98 11.13
C TYR A 907 13.61 15.24 10.27
N ARG A 908 12.51 15.65 10.89
CA ARG A 908 11.29 16.07 10.17
C ARG A 908 10.81 17.40 10.72
N CYS A 909 10.54 18.35 9.84
CA CYS A 909 9.77 19.55 10.14
C CYS A 909 8.45 19.54 9.36
N ARG A 910 7.67 20.62 9.43
CA ARG A 910 6.36 20.69 8.74
C ARG A 910 6.46 20.73 7.21
N ALA A 911 7.63 21.08 6.68
CA ALA A 911 7.88 21.18 5.24
C ALA A 911 8.92 20.18 4.70
N ALA A 912 9.74 19.54 5.56
CA ALA A 912 10.90 18.76 5.13
C ALA A 912 11.18 17.52 5.98
N GLU A 913 11.83 16.54 5.36
CA GLU A 913 12.45 15.40 6.03
C GLU A 913 13.89 15.20 5.54
N HIS A 914 14.78 14.95 6.49
CA HIS A 914 16.17 14.59 6.29
C HIS A 914 16.49 13.33 7.10
N ALA A 915 17.51 12.58 6.68
CA ALA A 915 18.00 11.43 7.43
C ALA A 915 19.52 11.35 7.35
N GLU A 916 20.16 10.86 8.41
CA GLU A 916 21.63 10.79 8.46
C GLU A 916 22.24 9.85 7.41
N HIS A 917 21.45 8.89 6.93
CA HIS A 917 21.87 7.92 5.92
C HIS A 917 21.49 8.36 4.50
N PHE A 918 20.95 9.56 4.31
CA PHE A 918 20.73 10.16 3.00
C PHE A 918 21.77 11.23 2.71
N VAL A 919 22.06 11.51 1.45
CA VAL A 919 22.93 12.63 1.08
C VAL A 919 22.26 13.94 1.46
N ASP A 920 23.03 14.84 2.06
CA ASP A 920 22.59 16.11 2.61
C ASP A 920 22.25 17.14 1.53
N ASP A 921 21.07 16.98 0.89
CA ASP A 921 20.52 17.99 -0.01
C ASP A 921 19.58 18.90 0.78
N LEU A 922 20.09 20.06 1.16
CA LEU A 922 19.38 21.05 1.97
C LEU A 922 18.42 21.92 1.13
N SER A 923 18.19 21.57 -0.15
CA SER A 923 17.33 22.35 -1.06
C SER A 923 15.88 21.83 -1.16
N GLN A 924 14.93 22.75 -0.86
CA GLN A 924 13.48 22.77 -1.14
C GLN A 924 12.70 21.43 -1.15
N THR A 925 12.24 20.96 0.01
CA THR A 925 11.07 20.06 0.06
C THR A 925 9.77 20.88 -0.04
N SER A 926 9.33 21.10 -1.28
CA SER A 926 8.07 20.51 -1.76
C SER A 926 7.93 20.73 -3.28
N ALA A 927 8.16 19.69 -4.07
CA ALA A 927 7.42 19.50 -5.31
C ALA A 927 6.91 18.06 -5.35
N ASP A 928 5.60 17.93 -5.15
CA ASP A 928 4.74 16.79 -5.43
C ASP A 928 4.92 15.49 -4.61
N TRP A 929 4.35 15.57 -3.41
CA TRP A 929 3.43 14.61 -2.78
C TRP A 929 3.52 13.14 -3.25
N THR A 930 4.18 12.29 -2.48
CA THR A 930 4.04 10.83 -2.63
C THR A 930 2.74 10.36 -1.96
N PRO A 931 1.85 9.63 -2.67
CA PRO A 931 0.71 8.97 -2.06
C PRO A 931 1.19 7.99 -0.99
N GLY A 932 0.79 8.20 0.27
CA GLY A 932 1.07 7.29 1.39
C GLY A 932 2.06 7.81 2.43
N ALA A 933 2.89 8.82 2.16
CA ALA A 933 3.80 9.35 3.20
C ALA A 933 3.01 10.06 4.31
N SER A 934 3.20 9.67 5.58
CA SER A 934 2.62 10.32 6.77
C SER A 934 3.23 11.70 7.07
N HIS A 935 4.00 12.23 6.12
CA HIS A 935 4.41 13.64 6.07
C HIS A 935 3.20 14.58 5.90
N SER A 936 2.06 14.07 5.44
CA SER A 936 0.76 14.76 5.37
C SER A 936 0.11 14.91 6.76
N MET A 937 0.88 15.24 7.80
CA MET A 937 0.32 15.45 9.14
C MET A 937 0.58 16.83 9.73
N SER A 938 1.23 17.75 9.00
CA SER A 938 1.20 19.14 9.45
C SER A 938 -0.26 19.61 9.43
N VAL A 939 -0.79 20.02 10.58
CA VAL A 939 -2.19 20.48 10.75
C VAL A 939 -2.47 21.79 9.97
N LEU A 940 -1.56 22.20 9.08
CA LEU A 940 -1.52 23.48 8.41
C LEU A 940 -1.93 23.46 6.93
N VAL A 941 -2.22 22.30 6.32
CA VAL A 941 -2.38 22.20 4.86
C VAL A 941 -3.86 22.08 4.40
N ASN A 942 -4.21 22.91 3.41
CA ASN A 942 -5.27 22.97 2.38
C ASN A 942 -6.67 22.29 2.50
N ASP A 943 -6.92 21.21 3.27
CA ASP A 943 -8.30 20.65 3.43
C ASP A 943 -8.51 19.92 4.78
N PRO A 944 -9.04 20.61 5.82
CA PRO A 944 -9.15 20.06 7.18
C PRO A 944 -10.01 18.78 7.29
N VAL A 945 -10.88 18.51 6.31
CA VAL A 945 -11.77 17.33 6.32
C VAL A 945 -10.98 16.06 6.04
N ILE A 946 -10.15 16.09 5.00
CA ILE A 946 -9.29 14.96 4.63
C ILE A 946 -8.27 14.71 5.74
N TYR A 947 -7.68 15.78 6.30
CA TYR A 947 -6.74 15.66 7.41
C TYR A 947 -7.39 15.03 8.63
N LEU A 948 -8.55 15.50 9.09
CA LEU A 948 -9.22 14.90 10.25
C LEU A 948 -9.50 13.40 10.05
N SER A 949 -9.97 13.01 8.87
CA SER A 949 -10.22 11.60 8.54
C SER A 949 -8.96 10.75 8.60
N THR A 950 -7.88 11.19 7.93
CA THR A 950 -6.60 10.48 7.93
C THR A 950 -6.04 10.38 9.35
N MET A 951 -6.13 11.46 10.12
CA MET A 951 -5.66 11.48 11.51
C MET A 951 -6.43 10.52 12.40
N LEU A 952 -7.76 10.44 12.26
CA LEU A 952 -8.58 9.51 13.02
C LEU A 952 -8.22 8.05 12.69
N SER A 953 -8.02 7.71 11.41
CA SER A 953 -7.57 6.37 11.02
C SER A 953 -6.20 6.01 11.62
N LEU A 954 -5.24 6.94 11.55
CA LEU A 954 -3.90 6.73 12.11
C LEU A 954 -3.85 6.72 13.64
N TYR A 955 -4.76 7.45 14.30
CA TYR A 955 -4.84 7.54 15.75
C TYR A 955 -5.56 6.33 16.36
N THR A 956 -6.71 5.94 15.81
CA THR A 956 -7.59 4.91 16.40
C THR A 956 -7.01 3.50 16.33
N LYS A 957 -6.06 3.24 15.41
CA LYS A 957 -5.25 2.01 15.38
C LYS A 957 -4.28 1.87 16.58
N ARG A 958 -4.09 2.93 17.36
CA ARG A 958 -3.12 2.98 18.47
C ARG A 958 -3.73 2.52 19.80
N VAL A 959 -2.86 2.07 20.70
CA VAL A 959 -3.18 1.55 22.02
C VAL A 959 -3.12 2.65 23.07
N LEU A 960 -4.15 2.68 23.91
CA LEU A 960 -4.25 3.52 25.11
C LEU A 960 -4.06 2.64 26.35
N THR A 961 -3.15 3.03 27.26
CA THR A 961 -3.06 2.38 28.59
C THR A 961 -4.30 2.69 29.43
N ASN A 962 -4.74 3.95 29.43
CA ASN A 962 -6.00 4.38 30.03
C ASN A 962 -6.99 4.75 28.92
N GLN A 963 -8.09 4.01 28.81
CA GLN A 963 -9.08 4.23 27.75
C GLN A 963 -9.78 5.61 27.86
N ASN A 964 -9.79 6.23 29.04
CA ASN A 964 -10.35 7.57 29.23
C ASN A 964 -9.52 8.70 28.61
N ASP A 965 -8.28 8.41 28.20
CA ASP A 965 -7.43 9.38 27.51
C ASP A 965 -7.75 9.50 26.02
N THR A 966 -8.70 8.72 25.48
CA THR A 966 -8.96 8.66 24.04
C THR A 966 -9.24 10.02 23.39
N LEU A 967 -10.00 10.89 24.04
CA LEU A 967 -10.25 12.24 23.54
C LEU A 967 -9.10 13.20 23.90
N ARG A 968 -8.50 13.04 25.08
CA ARG A 968 -7.42 13.90 25.61
C ARG A 968 -6.16 13.82 24.75
N ALA A 969 -5.77 12.62 24.35
CA ALA A 969 -4.60 12.36 23.50
C ALA A 969 -4.78 12.83 22.05
N MET A 970 -5.96 13.34 21.68
CA MET A 970 -6.26 13.92 20.36
C MET A 970 -6.68 15.41 20.47
N ALA A 971 -6.79 15.95 21.70
CA ALA A 971 -7.43 17.24 21.95
C ALA A 971 -6.69 18.41 21.30
N GLY A 972 -5.35 18.39 21.30
CA GLY A 972 -4.56 19.44 20.66
C GLY A 972 -4.76 19.47 19.14
N ILE A 973 -4.80 18.30 18.50
CA ILE A 973 -5.05 18.17 17.06
C ILE A 973 -6.48 18.64 16.73
N ILE A 974 -7.47 18.20 17.51
CA ILE A 974 -8.87 18.64 17.37
C ILE A 974 -8.98 20.16 17.47
N ARG A 975 -8.27 20.81 18.41
CA ARG A 975 -8.31 22.27 18.57
C ARG A 975 -7.80 22.99 17.32
N ARG A 976 -6.70 22.53 16.74
CA ARG A 976 -6.13 23.10 15.50
C ARG A 976 -7.05 22.89 14.30
N ILE A 977 -7.69 21.72 14.21
CA ILE A 977 -8.69 21.45 13.17
C ILE A 977 -9.94 22.33 13.38
N ALA A 978 -10.39 22.52 14.63
CA ALA A 978 -11.51 23.39 14.99
C ALA A 978 -11.26 24.85 14.58
N GLU A 979 -10.06 25.38 14.85
CA GLU A 979 -9.63 26.72 14.42
C GLU A 979 -9.67 26.87 12.90
N ARG A 980 -9.17 25.87 12.16
CA ARG A 980 -9.15 25.87 10.69
C ARG A 980 -10.54 25.72 10.07
N MET A 981 -11.36 24.80 10.60
CA MET A 981 -12.73 24.61 10.16
C MET A 981 -13.67 25.74 10.61
N LYS A 982 -13.22 26.60 11.53
CA LYS A 982 -14.03 27.61 12.23
C LYS A 982 -15.32 27.01 12.79
N CYS A 983 -15.21 25.83 13.41
CA CYS A 983 -16.34 25.12 13.99
C CYS A 983 -15.99 24.48 15.33
N ASN A 984 -17.00 24.32 16.18
CA ASN A 984 -16.84 23.62 17.45
C ASN A 984 -16.73 22.11 17.22
N PHE A 985 -16.21 21.40 18.23
CA PHE A 985 -16.23 19.94 18.26
C PHE A 985 -17.12 19.46 19.39
N PHE A 986 -17.83 18.37 19.12
CA PHE A 986 -18.75 17.72 20.03
C PHE A 986 -18.36 16.24 20.14
N GLN A 987 -17.87 15.84 21.32
CA GLN A 987 -17.44 14.45 21.59
C GLN A 987 -16.44 13.92 20.54
N GLY A 988 -15.49 14.77 20.12
CA GLY A 988 -14.48 14.41 19.11
C GLY A 988 -14.94 14.53 17.65
N LEU A 989 -16.17 14.99 17.38
CA LEU A 989 -16.73 15.16 16.03
C LEU A 989 -16.95 16.66 15.71
N PRO A 990 -16.66 17.12 14.48
CA PRO A 990 -16.90 18.51 14.08
C PRO A 990 -18.40 18.80 14.00
N THR A 991 -18.89 19.82 14.72
CA THR A 991 -20.32 20.15 14.76
C THR A 991 -20.85 20.52 13.38
N ALA A 992 -20.06 21.26 12.60
CA ALA A 992 -20.39 21.68 11.23
C ALA A 992 -20.50 20.53 10.20
N MET A 993 -20.05 19.33 10.56
CA MET A 993 -19.98 18.17 9.65
C MET A 993 -20.36 16.85 10.33
N LEU A 994 -21.19 16.90 11.38
CA LEU A 994 -21.59 15.72 12.14
C LEU A 994 -22.17 14.62 11.25
N ASP A 995 -23.05 14.95 10.29
CA ASP A 995 -23.65 13.97 9.36
C ASP A 995 -22.62 13.15 8.60
N LYS A 996 -21.44 13.73 8.34
CA LYS A 996 -20.36 13.06 7.63
C LYS A 996 -19.53 12.22 8.60
N PHE A 997 -19.13 12.79 9.74
CA PHE A 997 -18.21 12.12 10.66
C PHE A 997 -18.87 11.06 11.55
N ILE A 998 -20.20 11.05 11.70
CA ILE A 998 -20.92 9.99 12.41
C ILE A 998 -20.94 8.66 11.61
N THR A 999 -20.63 8.70 10.32
CA THR A 999 -20.65 7.56 9.38
C THR A 999 -19.35 6.76 9.33
N PHE A 1000 -18.51 6.85 10.38
CA PHE A 1000 -17.30 6.05 10.48
C PHE A 1000 -17.61 4.55 10.54
N PHE A 1001 -16.68 3.70 10.13
CA PHE A 1001 -16.83 2.25 10.16
C PHE A 1001 -15.52 1.56 10.51
N ALA A 1002 -15.58 0.27 10.82
CA ALA A 1002 -14.43 -0.53 11.19
C ALA A 1002 -13.51 -0.80 9.99
N ASP A 1003 -12.22 -0.50 10.12
CA ASP A 1003 -11.22 -0.77 9.09
C ASP A 1003 -10.26 -1.89 9.52
N GLY A 1004 -10.30 -3.02 8.81
CA GLY A 1004 -9.43 -4.18 9.04
C GLY A 1004 -9.53 -4.86 10.41
N THR A 1005 -10.37 -4.37 11.33
CA THR A 1005 -10.48 -4.81 12.73
C THR A 1005 -11.93 -4.79 13.21
N ILE A 1006 -12.25 -5.49 14.30
CA ILE A 1006 -13.54 -5.38 14.99
C ILE A 1006 -13.47 -4.22 15.97
N LEU A 1007 -14.55 -3.42 16.06
CA LEU A 1007 -14.64 -2.32 17.02
C LEU A 1007 -15.15 -2.84 18.38
N HIS A 1008 -14.50 -2.42 19.46
CA HIS A 1008 -14.80 -2.79 20.84
C HIS A 1008 -15.35 -1.59 21.62
N ARG A 1009 -16.40 -1.78 22.44
CA ARG A 1009 -17.15 -0.67 23.05
C ARG A 1009 -16.41 -0.04 24.25
N ARG A 1010 -16.28 1.29 24.27
CA ARG A 1010 -15.87 2.11 25.45
C ARG A 1010 -17.06 2.79 26.11
N SER A 1011 -17.71 2.10 27.04
CA SER A 1011 -18.97 2.55 27.67
C SER A 1011 -18.94 3.93 28.35
N THR A 1012 -17.77 4.48 28.69
CA THR A 1012 -17.61 5.84 29.25
C THR A 1012 -17.75 6.96 28.22
N PHE A 1013 -17.80 6.62 26.92
CA PHE A 1013 -17.95 7.56 25.80
C PHE A 1013 -19.14 7.21 24.93
N PRO A 1014 -19.68 8.18 24.17
CA PRO A 1014 -20.85 7.96 23.34
C PRO A 1014 -20.61 7.00 22.16
N SER A 1015 -21.57 6.09 21.89
CA SER A 1015 -21.45 5.09 20.82
C SER A 1015 -21.54 5.69 19.42
N TYR A 1016 -22.14 6.88 19.29
CA TYR A 1016 -22.20 7.61 18.02
C TYR A 1016 -20.88 8.30 17.65
N SER A 1017 -19.90 8.33 18.56
CA SER A 1017 -18.58 8.91 18.33
C SER A 1017 -17.53 7.82 18.22
N TRP A 1018 -16.49 8.07 17.42
CA TRP A 1018 -15.30 7.21 17.37
C TRP A 1018 -14.66 7.04 18.77
N THR A 1019 -14.83 8.02 19.68
CA THR A 1019 -14.34 7.93 21.06
C THR A 1019 -14.95 6.74 21.82
N GLY A 1020 -16.17 6.36 21.47
CA GLY A 1020 -16.89 5.22 22.02
C GLY A 1020 -16.37 3.84 21.59
N TRP A 1021 -15.34 3.77 20.75
CA TRP A 1021 -14.89 2.51 20.14
C TRP A 1021 -13.36 2.35 20.10
N ARG A 1022 -12.87 1.18 20.52
CA ARG A 1022 -11.49 0.73 20.35
C ARG A 1022 -11.37 -0.10 19.07
N GLY A 1023 -10.43 0.24 18.21
CA GLY A 1023 -10.22 -0.40 16.92
C GLY A 1023 -9.97 0.66 15.85
N CYS A 1024 -9.45 0.25 14.70
CA CYS A 1024 -9.16 1.19 13.62
C CYS A 1024 -10.48 1.62 12.96
N VAL A 1025 -10.72 2.93 12.89
CA VAL A 1025 -11.88 3.49 12.19
C VAL A 1025 -11.44 4.19 10.91
N ASP A 1026 -12.26 4.11 9.88
CA ASP A 1026 -12.15 4.93 8.68
C ASP A 1026 -13.45 5.73 8.47
N MET A 1027 -13.34 6.85 7.77
CA MET A 1027 -14.45 7.77 7.52
C MET A 1027 -14.96 7.63 6.09
N ASN A 1028 -16.28 7.63 5.92
CA ASN A 1028 -16.88 7.60 4.59
C ASN A 1028 -16.84 8.98 3.91
N LEU A 1029 -15.66 9.41 3.43
CA LEU A 1029 -15.47 10.75 2.86
C LEU A 1029 -15.93 10.93 1.40
N GLN A 1030 -16.34 9.89 0.68
CA GLN A 1030 -16.49 10.00 -0.78
C GLN A 1030 -17.82 10.59 -1.25
N PHE A 1031 -17.74 11.84 -1.73
CA PHE A 1031 -18.55 12.37 -2.82
C PHE A 1031 -17.58 13.02 -3.80
N THR A 1032 -17.56 12.59 -5.06
CA THR A 1032 -16.77 13.27 -6.10
C THR A 1032 -17.67 13.51 -7.31
N CYS A 1033 -18.14 14.75 -7.46
CA CYS A 1033 -18.38 15.28 -8.80
C CYS A 1033 -17.02 15.52 -9.45
N GLU A 1034 -16.81 15.00 -10.66
CA GLU A 1034 -15.62 15.32 -11.45
C GLU A 1034 -15.53 16.84 -11.59
N ASN A 1035 -14.39 17.43 -11.20
CA ASN A 1035 -14.05 18.88 -11.23
C ASN A 1035 -14.43 19.75 -10.02
N MET A 1036 -14.79 19.19 -8.85
CA MET A 1036 -15.00 19.96 -7.60
C MET A 1036 -14.00 19.57 -6.50
N THR A 1037 -13.60 20.52 -5.64
CA THR A 1037 -12.80 20.24 -4.44
C THR A 1037 -13.57 19.35 -3.45
N MET A 1038 -12.89 18.62 -2.58
CA MET A 1038 -13.53 17.76 -1.57
C MET A 1038 -14.44 18.58 -0.63
N THR A 1039 -13.97 19.77 -0.24
CA THR A 1039 -14.74 20.73 0.54
C THR A 1039 -16.04 21.15 -0.18
N GLU A 1040 -16.02 21.48 -1.48
CA GLU A 1040 -17.24 21.83 -2.23
C GLU A 1040 -18.19 20.65 -2.41
N ASN A 1041 -17.66 19.46 -2.71
CA ASN A 1041 -18.44 18.22 -2.79
C ASN A 1041 -19.17 17.95 -1.47
N THR A 1042 -18.48 18.17 -0.35
CA THR A 1042 -19.06 17.95 0.98
C THR A 1042 -20.13 18.98 1.31
N LYS A 1043 -19.96 20.26 0.94
CA LYS A 1043 -21.00 21.29 1.10
C LYS A 1043 -22.27 20.95 0.32
N MET A 1044 -22.13 20.54 -0.94
CA MET A 1044 -23.26 20.12 -1.77
C MET A 1044 -23.97 18.91 -1.14
N TRP A 1045 -23.20 17.92 -0.67
CA TRP A 1045 -23.77 16.75 -0.02
C TRP A 1045 -24.55 17.10 1.26
N LEU A 1046 -23.96 17.90 2.15
CA LEU A 1046 -24.64 18.35 3.38
C LEU A 1046 -25.95 19.07 3.06
N ARG A 1047 -25.99 19.88 1.99
CA ARG A 1047 -27.21 20.59 1.57
C ARG A 1047 -28.28 19.68 0.98
N ASP A 1048 -27.91 18.83 0.02
CA ASP A 1048 -28.87 18.15 -0.85
C ASP A 1048 -29.16 16.69 -0.44
N ARG A 1049 -28.29 16.06 0.36
CA ARG A 1049 -28.28 14.61 0.60
C ARG A 1049 -28.48 14.21 2.06
N THR A 1050 -28.62 15.18 2.96
CA THR A 1050 -28.93 14.98 4.38
C THR A 1050 -30.25 15.67 4.75
N TRP A 1051 -30.87 15.26 5.86
CA TRP A 1051 -32.16 15.80 6.33
C TRP A 1051 -32.29 15.87 7.86
N ILE A 1052 -31.41 15.20 8.60
CA ILE A 1052 -31.48 15.12 10.07
C ILE A 1052 -31.13 16.48 10.68
N ILE A 1053 -31.89 16.92 11.68
CA ILE A 1053 -31.55 18.06 12.53
C ILE A 1053 -31.06 17.49 13.86
N TRP A 1054 -29.81 17.78 14.22
CA TRP A 1054 -29.15 17.18 15.37
C TRP A 1054 -29.28 18.06 16.61
N TYR A 1055 -29.92 17.53 17.64
CA TYR A 1055 -29.96 18.12 18.98
C TYR A 1055 -29.05 17.32 19.92
N LYS A 1056 -28.40 18.02 20.84
CA LYS A 1056 -27.71 17.43 21.99
C LYS A 1056 -28.54 17.68 23.24
N ARG A 1057 -28.68 16.68 24.09
CA ARG A 1057 -29.29 16.79 25.41
C ARG A 1057 -28.20 16.70 26.46
N ASN A 1058 -28.02 17.78 27.22
CA ASN A 1058 -27.06 17.85 28.32
C ASN A 1058 -27.66 17.27 29.62
N PHE A 1059 -26.88 17.24 30.70
CA PHE A 1059 -27.33 16.77 32.01
C PHE A 1059 -28.55 17.50 32.58
N SER A 1060 -28.75 18.77 32.19
CA SER A 1060 -29.94 19.52 32.62
C SER A 1060 -31.20 19.10 31.86
N GLY A 1061 -31.11 18.17 30.91
CA GLY A 1061 -32.23 17.65 30.13
C GLY A 1061 -32.72 18.59 29.04
N ILE A 1062 -32.04 19.72 28.78
CA ILE A 1062 -32.51 20.72 27.82
C ILE A 1062 -31.91 20.38 26.43
N PRO A 1063 -32.74 20.19 25.39
CA PRO A 1063 -32.24 19.98 24.04
C PRO A 1063 -31.67 21.28 23.47
N GLN A 1064 -30.48 21.20 22.90
CA GLN A 1064 -29.81 22.32 22.20
C GLN A 1064 -29.37 21.86 20.83
N LEU A 1065 -29.34 22.75 19.84
CA LEU A 1065 -28.77 22.43 18.54
C LEU A 1065 -27.29 22.04 18.71
N VAL A 1066 -26.86 20.96 18.04
CA VAL A 1066 -25.44 20.62 17.95
C VAL A 1066 -24.69 21.69 17.17
N TRP A 1067 -25.34 22.24 16.13
CA TRP A 1067 -24.84 23.32 15.32
C TRP A 1067 -25.93 24.37 15.11
N ASP A 1068 -25.69 25.57 15.62
CA ASP A 1068 -26.56 26.73 15.40
C ASP A 1068 -25.97 27.58 14.26
N PRO A 1069 -26.63 27.62 13.09
CA PRO A 1069 -26.14 28.41 11.97
C PRO A 1069 -26.20 29.93 12.19
N ASP A 1070 -26.99 30.42 13.15
CA ASP A 1070 -27.23 31.84 13.40
C ASP A 1070 -26.38 32.38 14.57
N ALA A 1071 -25.72 31.49 15.30
CA ALA A 1071 -24.76 31.82 16.36
C ALA A 1071 -23.43 32.39 15.80
N SER A 1072 -23.43 33.69 15.48
CA SER A 1072 -22.28 34.62 15.60
C SER A 1072 -20.86 34.09 15.24
N LEU A 1073 -20.64 33.66 13.99
CA LEU A 1073 -19.29 33.64 13.39
C LEU A 1073 -19.38 34.23 11.99
N SER A 1074 -18.85 35.44 11.81
CA SER A 1074 -19.02 36.27 10.60
C SER A 1074 -18.28 35.78 9.35
N ASP A 1075 -17.53 34.68 9.41
CA ASP A 1075 -16.74 34.14 8.28
C ASP A 1075 -16.78 32.59 8.24
N MET A 1076 -17.98 31.99 8.16
CA MET A 1076 -18.10 30.52 8.13
C MET A 1076 -17.86 29.97 6.72
N GLU A 1077 -16.78 29.21 6.56
CA GLU A 1077 -16.41 28.57 5.30
C GLU A 1077 -17.32 27.37 4.96
N TYR A 1078 -17.86 26.68 5.98
CA TYR A 1078 -18.69 25.47 5.82
C TYR A 1078 -20.16 25.75 6.20
N ALA A 1079 -21.01 25.95 5.19
CA ALA A 1079 -22.42 26.33 5.37
C ALA A 1079 -23.37 25.20 5.87
N GLY A 1080 -22.81 24.09 6.37
CA GLY A 1080 -23.34 22.71 6.42
C GLY A 1080 -24.70 22.42 7.07
N TYR A 1081 -25.48 23.42 7.45
CA TYR A 1081 -26.80 23.26 8.09
C TYR A 1081 -27.83 24.36 7.78
N ARG A 1082 -27.48 25.44 7.06
CA ARG A 1082 -28.41 26.57 6.88
C ARG A 1082 -29.61 26.25 5.98
N HIS A 1083 -29.46 25.35 5.02
CA HIS A 1083 -30.48 25.02 4.02
C HIS A 1083 -30.53 23.50 3.83
N ARG A 1084 -31.40 22.80 4.57
CA ARG A 1084 -31.61 21.35 4.40
C ARG A 1084 -32.88 21.08 3.61
N ARG A 1085 -32.81 20.09 2.71
CA ARG A 1085 -34.00 19.59 2.04
C ARG A 1085 -34.77 18.67 2.99
N PRO A 1086 -36.10 18.87 3.17
CA PRO A 1086 -36.93 17.92 3.89
C PRO A 1086 -36.78 16.50 3.34
N PHE A 1087 -37.04 15.47 4.15
CA PHE A 1087 -36.92 14.08 3.70
C PHE A 1087 -37.70 13.80 2.40
N ARG A 1088 -38.88 14.43 2.26
CA ARG A 1088 -39.82 14.32 1.13
C ARG A 1088 -39.33 14.91 -0.19
N ASP A 1089 -38.34 15.79 -0.20
CA ASP A 1089 -37.93 16.50 -1.41
C ASP A 1089 -36.98 15.65 -2.27
N GLY A 1090 -37.50 15.12 -3.38
CA GLY A 1090 -36.74 14.33 -4.36
C GLY A 1090 -36.45 12.87 -3.99
N ARG A 1091 -36.93 12.40 -2.84
CA ARG A 1091 -36.73 11.02 -2.34
C ARG A 1091 -38.04 10.23 -2.32
N TYR A 1092 -37.93 8.93 -2.54
CA TYR A 1092 -39.08 8.04 -2.40
C TYR A 1092 -39.49 7.95 -0.92
N VAL A 1093 -40.77 8.22 -0.61
CA VAL A 1093 -41.33 8.12 0.75
C VAL A 1093 -42.31 6.96 0.79
N PRO A 1094 -42.06 5.91 1.59
CA PRO A 1094 -42.99 4.79 1.70
C PRO A 1094 -44.36 5.25 2.21
N ASN A 1095 -45.43 4.74 1.59
CA ASN A 1095 -46.85 4.83 1.99
C ASN A 1095 -47.23 6.00 2.94
N GLN A 1096 -47.21 7.24 2.43
CA GLN A 1096 -47.78 8.43 3.10
C GLN A 1096 -47.27 8.75 4.52
N LEU A 1097 -46.06 8.30 4.91
CA LEU A 1097 -45.45 8.64 6.21
C LEU A 1097 -45.31 10.17 6.41
N ASP A 1098 -45.77 10.70 7.55
CA ASP A 1098 -45.54 12.10 7.94
C ASP A 1098 -44.13 12.31 8.49
N THR A 1099 -43.31 13.02 7.71
CA THR A 1099 -41.90 13.30 8.02
C THR A 1099 -41.66 14.78 8.33
N ARG A 1100 -42.73 15.54 8.62
CA ARG A 1100 -42.64 16.98 8.95
C ARG A 1100 -42.12 17.25 10.36
N GLN A 1101 -42.28 16.29 11.28
CA GLN A 1101 -41.83 16.45 12.65
C GLN A 1101 -40.31 16.28 12.75
N THR A 1102 -39.62 17.34 13.17
CA THR A 1102 -38.16 17.36 13.37
C THR A 1102 -37.74 18.00 14.69
N MET A 1103 -38.66 18.67 15.40
CA MET A 1103 -38.40 19.29 16.70
C MET A 1103 -38.30 18.22 17.80
N PRO A 1104 -37.37 18.38 18.76
CA PRO A 1104 -37.15 17.43 19.84
C PRO A 1104 -38.29 17.49 20.86
N THR A 1105 -38.70 16.34 21.38
CA THR A 1105 -39.58 16.26 22.56
C THR A 1105 -38.84 16.83 23.77
N GLU A 1106 -39.43 17.79 24.51
CA GLU A 1106 -38.77 18.48 25.63
C GLU A 1106 -38.72 17.63 26.92
N GLU A 1107 -39.85 17.09 27.35
CA GLU A 1107 -39.95 16.27 28.55
C GLU A 1107 -39.88 14.78 28.19
N VAL A 1108 -38.79 14.11 28.61
CA VAL A 1108 -38.54 12.69 28.32
C VAL A 1108 -38.06 12.01 29.59
N SER A 1109 -38.62 10.84 29.88
CA SER A 1109 -38.17 9.97 30.98
C SER A 1109 -37.57 8.70 30.41
N PHE A 1110 -36.44 8.27 30.99
CA PHE A 1110 -35.77 7.04 30.63
C PHE A 1110 -35.93 6.03 31.77
N SER A 1111 -36.06 4.74 31.43
CA SER A 1111 -36.17 3.67 32.42
C SER A 1111 -34.81 3.18 32.93
N ARG A 1112 -33.71 3.71 32.36
CA ARG A 1112 -32.34 3.50 32.82
C ARG A 1112 -31.71 4.82 33.25
N GLU A 1113 -30.59 4.71 33.97
CA GLU A 1113 -29.73 5.85 34.26
C GLU A 1113 -29.19 6.49 32.97
N VAL A 1114 -29.27 7.82 32.91
CA VAL A 1114 -28.78 8.61 31.79
C VAL A 1114 -27.26 8.64 31.84
N PRO A 1115 -26.55 8.36 30.73
CA PRO A 1115 -25.10 8.38 30.69
C PRO A 1115 -24.52 9.73 31.12
N SER A 1116 -23.27 9.71 31.62
CA SER A 1116 -22.55 10.90 32.06
C SER A 1116 -22.02 11.78 30.92
N TYR A 1117 -22.53 11.59 29.70
CA TYR A 1117 -22.13 12.35 28.53
C TYR A 1117 -23.39 12.77 27.76
N PRO A 1118 -23.33 13.86 26.98
CA PRO A 1118 -24.49 14.35 26.26
C PRO A 1118 -24.99 13.32 25.25
N MET A 1119 -26.31 13.21 25.09
CA MET A 1119 -26.94 12.31 24.12
C MET A 1119 -27.37 13.08 22.87
N LEU A 1120 -27.43 12.42 21.72
CA LEU A 1120 -28.04 12.96 20.51
C LEU A 1120 -29.55 12.68 20.51
N GLN A 1121 -30.33 13.69 20.12
CA GLN A 1121 -31.79 13.62 19.95
C GLN A 1121 -32.13 14.12 18.55
N PHE A 1122 -32.81 13.30 17.74
CA PHE A 1122 -33.14 13.65 16.36
C PHE A 1122 -34.24 12.76 15.77
N TRP A 1123 -34.88 13.22 14.71
CA TRP A 1123 -35.88 12.46 13.96
C TRP A 1123 -35.31 11.90 12.65
N THR A 1124 -35.59 10.63 12.36
CA THR A 1124 -35.27 10.02 11.07
C THR A 1124 -36.14 8.78 10.77
N LEU A 1125 -35.95 8.16 9.60
CA LEU A 1125 -36.63 6.93 9.20
C LEU A 1125 -35.96 5.70 9.85
N SER A 1126 -36.76 4.90 10.54
CA SER A 1126 -36.41 3.60 11.11
C SER A 1126 -37.01 2.46 10.29
N LEU A 1127 -36.23 1.38 10.10
CA LEU A 1127 -36.53 0.22 9.27
C LEU A 1127 -36.04 -1.07 9.96
N PHE A 1128 -36.50 -2.24 9.50
CA PHE A 1128 -36.17 -3.53 10.09
C PHE A 1128 -35.69 -4.54 9.03
N TYR A 1129 -34.54 -5.16 9.24
CA TYR A 1129 -33.94 -6.12 8.32
C TYR A 1129 -33.29 -7.30 9.06
N ARG A 1130 -33.11 -8.42 8.36
CA ARG A 1130 -32.28 -9.55 8.83
C ARG A 1130 -30.82 -9.32 8.45
N ILE A 1131 -29.91 -9.85 9.26
CA ILE A 1131 -28.49 -9.91 8.92
C ILE A 1131 -28.15 -11.36 8.56
N SER A 1132 -27.55 -11.55 7.38
CA SER A 1132 -27.11 -12.85 6.85
C SER A 1132 -25.64 -12.80 6.42
N ASP A 1133 -25.09 -13.95 6.01
CA ASP A 1133 -23.74 -14.06 5.45
C ASP A 1133 -22.67 -13.42 6.35
N VAL A 1134 -22.80 -13.63 7.67
CA VAL A 1134 -21.94 -12.98 8.67
C VAL A 1134 -20.52 -13.54 8.59
N ASP A 1135 -19.57 -12.67 8.30
CA ASP A 1135 -18.14 -12.93 8.44
C ASP A 1135 -17.73 -12.55 9.87
N VAL A 1136 -17.63 -13.57 10.72
CA VAL A 1136 -17.27 -13.46 12.14
C VAL A 1136 -15.87 -12.92 12.37
N PHE A 1137 -14.95 -13.05 11.40
CA PHE A 1137 -13.58 -12.57 11.54
C PHE A 1137 -13.45 -11.10 11.22
N ARG A 1138 -14.29 -10.61 10.30
CA ARG A 1138 -14.30 -9.20 9.89
C ARG A 1138 -15.40 -8.39 10.55
N GLY A 1139 -16.32 -9.03 11.28
CA GLY A 1139 -17.51 -8.39 11.84
C GLY A 1139 -18.37 -7.76 10.75
N THR A 1140 -18.63 -8.47 9.65
CA THR A 1140 -19.43 -7.92 8.53
C THR A 1140 -20.59 -8.83 8.16
N GLY A 1141 -21.65 -8.28 7.57
CA GLY A 1141 -22.81 -9.05 7.12
C GLY A 1141 -23.60 -8.38 6.00
N CYS A 1142 -24.54 -9.12 5.44
CA CYS A 1142 -25.48 -8.67 4.42
C CYS A 1142 -26.85 -8.37 5.05
N LEU A 1143 -27.52 -7.32 4.62
CA LEU A 1143 -28.91 -7.05 4.99
C LEU A 1143 -29.86 -7.78 4.04
N GLN A 1144 -30.85 -8.47 4.59
CA GLN A 1144 -31.91 -9.17 3.86
C GLN A 1144 -33.28 -8.54 4.13
N ASP A 1145 -34.00 -8.27 3.05
CA ASP A 1145 -35.36 -7.75 3.08
C ASP A 1145 -36.42 -8.83 3.39
N SER A 1146 -37.69 -8.43 3.42
CA SER A 1146 -38.85 -9.32 3.60
C SER A 1146 -38.98 -10.42 2.53
N ASN A 1147 -38.38 -10.24 1.36
CA ASN A 1147 -38.32 -11.24 0.28
C ASN A 1147 -37.07 -12.12 0.35
N THR A 1148 -36.31 -12.07 1.45
CA THR A 1148 -35.03 -12.78 1.65
C THR A 1148 -33.94 -12.39 0.66
N LYS A 1149 -34.09 -11.23 0.02
CA LYS A 1149 -33.16 -10.71 -0.96
C LYS A 1149 -32.12 -9.85 -0.25
N ASN A 1150 -30.87 -10.19 -0.49
CA ASN A 1150 -29.71 -9.40 -0.13
C ASN A 1150 -29.86 -7.98 -0.72
N CYS A 1151 -30.06 -6.96 0.15
CA CYS A 1151 -30.36 -5.57 -0.21
C CYS A 1151 -29.48 -4.46 0.44
N GLY A 1152 -28.66 -4.79 1.43
CA GLY A 1152 -27.56 -3.93 1.92
C GLY A 1152 -26.34 -4.69 2.47
N PHE A 1153 -25.37 -3.96 3.00
CA PHE A 1153 -24.17 -4.48 3.65
C PHE A 1153 -23.88 -3.70 4.94
N VAL A 1154 -23.40 -4.37 5.98
CA VAL A 1154 -23.14 -3.78 7.30
C VAL A 1154 -21.82 -4.24 7.90
N PHE A 1155 -21.17 -3.33 8.61
CA PHE A 1155 -20.14 -3.58 9.63
C PHE A 1155 -20.83 -3.66 10.98
N LEU A 1156 -20.49 -4.67 11.77
CA LEU A 1156 -21.08 -5.00 13.06
C LEU A 1156 -20.11 -4.56 14.17
N ASP A 1157 -20.48 -3.52 14.90
CA ASP A 1157 -19.66 -2.92 15.95
C ASP A 1157 -19.90 -3.69 17.28
N GLY A 1158 -18.84 -4.12 17.96
CA GLY A 1158 -18.94 -4.92 19.19
C GLY A 1158 -19.47 -6.34 18.98
N PHE A 1159 -19.25 -6.90 17.79
CA PHE A 1159 -19.79 -8.20 17.40
C PHE A 1159 -19.37 -9.34 18.32
N ASP A 1160 -18.13 -9.35 18.80
CA ASP A 1160 -17.57 -10.39 19.66
C ASP A 1160 -17.77 -10.13 21.16
N GLU A 1161 -18.33 -8.97 21.53
CA GLU A 1161 -18.59 -8.56 22.91
C GLU A 1161 -20.05 -8.71 23.33
N THR A 1162 -20.94 -9.03 22.39
CA THR A 1162 -22.39 -8.96 22.61
C THR A 1162 -23.16 -10.14 22.02
N GLU A 1163 -24.15 -10.62 22.75
CA GLU A 1163 -25.13 -11.61 22.24
C GLU A 1163 -26.22 -10.96 21.37
N PHE A 1164 -26.15 -9.64 21.15
CA PHE A 1164 -27.13 -8.85 20.39
C PHE A 1164 -27.36 -9.41 18.99
N PHE A 1165 -26.30 -9.96 18.36
CA PHE A 1165 -26.33 -10.51 17.00
C PHE A 1165 -26.67 -12.01 16.94
N GLU A 1166 -26.78 -12.72 18.08
CA GLU A 1166 -26.95 -14.17 18.09
C GLU A 1166 -28.42 -14.63 18.11
N SER A 1167 -29.35 -13.73 18.45
CA SER A 1167 -30.69 -14.14 18.93
C SER A 1167 -31.87 -13.37 18.31
N ARG A 1168 -31.66 -12.56 17.28
CA ARG A 1168 -32.72 -11.71 16.71
C ARG A 1168 -33.08 -12.06 15.27
N ASP A 1169 -34.39 -12.21 15.04
CA ASP A 1169 -34.99 -12.41 13.72
C ASP A 1169 -35.05 -11.13 12.87
N SER A 1170 -34.88 -9.95 13.49
CA SER A 1170 -34.80 -8.66 12.81
C SER A 1170 -34.03 -7.64 13.64
N TYR A 1171 -33.38 -6.69 12.96
CA TYR A 1171 -32.58 -5.63 13.54
C TYR A 1171 -33.12 -4.27 13.09
N GLU A 1172 -33.28 -3.34 14.04
CA GLU A 1172 -33.68 -1.97 13.75
C GLU A 1172 -32.48 -1.19 13.18
N ILE A 1173 -32.69 -0.57 12.04
CA ILE A 1173 -31.72 0.32 11.39
C ILE A 1173 -32.35 1.69 11.14
N ILE A 1174 -31.53 2.73 11.18
CA ILE A 1174 -31.95 4.10 10.84
C ILE A 1174 -31.24 4.60 9.60
N LEU A 1175 -31.92 5.43 8.81
CA LEU A 1175 -31.32 6.11 7.68
C LEU A 1175 -30.63 7.41 8.12
N LEU A 1176 -29.43 7.67 7.60
CA LEU A 1176 -28.66 8.87 7.94
C LEU A 1176 -28.58 9.88 6.79
N SER A 1177 -28.34 9.40 5.57
CA SER A 1177 -28.05 10.25 4.40
C SER A 1177 -28.01 9.44 3.10
N GLU A 1178 -28.11 10.08 1.93
CA GLU A 1178 -27.92 9.42 0.63
C GLU A 1178 -26.45 9.22 0.25
N THR A 1179 -26.15 8.18 -0.55
CA THR A 1179 -24.83 7.92 -1.15
C THR A 1179 -24.84 7.19 -2.51
N SER A 1180 -23.80 7.44 -3.32
CA SER A 1180 -23.75 7.09 -4.75
C SER A 1180 -22.76 5.99 -5.11
N TYR A 1181 -21.68 5.80 -4.34
CA TYR A 1181 -20.56 4.94 -4.74
C TYR A 1181 -19.88 4.26 -3.54
N PRO A 1182 -19.85 2.92 -3.48
CA PRO A 1182 -19.10 2.24 -2.45
C PRO A 1182 -17.69 1.84 -2.94
N ARG A 1183 -16.63 2.44 -2.40
CA ARG A 1183 -15.23 2.09 -2.73
C ARG A 1183 -14.81 0.68 -2.27
N PHE A 1184 -15.59 0.08 -1.36
CA PHE A 1184 -15.15 -1.06 -0.53
C PHE A 1184 -15.54 -2.46 -1.05
N PHE A 1185 -16.16 -2.56 -2.23
CA PHE A 1185 -16.78 -3.81 -2.69
C PHE A 1185 -16.29 -4.24 -4.07
N ASP A 1186 -15.00 -4.56 -4.21
CA ASP A 1186 -14.38 -4.88 -5.51
C ASP A 1186 -14.88 -6.21 -6.14
N SER A 1187 -15.61 -7.05 -5.39
CA SER A 1187 -16.17 -8.31 -5.92
C SER A 1187 -17.66 -8.53 -5.62
N ARG A 1188 -18.14 -8.13 -4.44
CA ARG A 1188 -19.55 -8.30 -4.04
C ARG A 1188 -20.49 -7.30 -4.73
N TRP A 1189 -20.03 -6.10 -5.10
CA TRP A 1189 -20.84 -5.01 -5.67
C TRP A 1189 -21.56 -5.37 -6.98
N VAL A 1190 -20.92 -6.17 -7.83
CA VAL A 1190 -21.44 -6.49 -9.17
C VAL A 1190 -22.82 -7.16 -9.11
N GLN A 1191 -23.12 -7.88 -8.03
CA GLN A 1191 -24.39 -8.57 -7.83
C GLN A 1191 -25.56 -7.65 -7.49
N TRP A 1192 -25.30 -6.42 -7.02
CA TRP A 1192 -26.31 -5.56 -6.38
C TRP A 1192 -26.72 -4.37 -7.23
N ARG A 1193 -25.95 -4.11 -8.30
CA ARG A 1193 -26.08 -2.95 -9.16
C ARG A 1193 -27.44 -2.87 -9.87
N ASP A 1194 -28.03 -4.04 -10.15
CA ASP A 1194 -29.21 -4.18 -11.01
C ASP A 1194 -30.40 -4.83 -10.25
N LEU A 1195 -30.39 -4.83 -8.90
CA LEU A 1195 -31.42 -5.51 -8.09
C LEU A 1195 -32.79 -4.83 -8.10
N TYR A 1196 -32.85 -3.50 -8.22
CA TYR A 1196 -34.09 -2.72 -8.23
C TYR A 1196 -34.04 -1.69 -9.35
N ALA A 1197 -35.17 -1.44 -10.03
CA ALA A 1197 -35.25 -0.42 -11.06
C ALA A 1197 -35.05 0.97 -10.46
N LEU A 1198 -34.13 1.78 -11.01
CA LEU A 1198 -33.90 3.16 -10.58
C LEU A 1198 -34.22 4.13 -11.72
N THR A 1199 -34.85 5.24 -11.38
CA THR A 1199 -35.02 6.39 -12.27
C THR A 1199 -33.67 7.07 -12.53
N ALA A 1200 -33.40 7.48 -13.77
CA ALA A 1200 -32.14 8.14 -14.13
C ALA A 1200 -31.89 9.38 -13.25
N GLY A 1201 -30.75 9.44 -12.56
CA GLY A 1201 -30.31 10.59 -11.75
C GLY A 1201 -30.41 10.46 -10.22
N GLN A 1202 -30.92 9.34 -9.67
CA GLN A 1202 -30.99 9.12 -8.22
C GLN A 1202 -29.72 8.46 -7.64
N CYS A 1203 -29.39 8.80 -6.38
CA CYS A 1203 -28.38 8.08 -5.60
C CYS A 1203 -28.86 6.64 -5.39
N ARG A 1204 -27.95 5.66 -5.34
CA ARG A 1204 -28.35 4.24 -5.30
C ARG A 1204 -28.54 3.69 -3.89
N PHE A 1205 -27.95 4.33 -2.88
CA PHE A 1205 -27.90 3.82 -1.51
C PHE A 1205 -28.19 4.89 -0.45
N TYR A 1206 -28.54 4.42 0.74
CA TYR A 1206 -28.55 5.18 1.99
C TYR A 1206 -27.42 4.70 2.90
N ASN A 1207 -26.74 5.63 3.59
CA ASN A 1207 -25.96 5.30 4.77
C ASN A 1207 -26.93 4.95 5.91
N ILE A 1208 -26.66 3.85 6.62
CA ILE A 1208 -27.52 3.34 7.69
C ILE A 1208 -26.73 3.05 8.95
N MET A 1209 -27.42 3.07 10.09
CA MET A 1209 -26.88 2.70 11.40
C MET A 1209 -27.77 1.66 12.08
N ILE A 1210 -27.17 0.64 12.67
CA ILE A 1210 -27.88 -0.38 13.47
C ILE A 1210 -27.99 0.12 14.90
N LEU A 1211 -29.17 -0.03 15.51
CA LEU A 1211 -29.44 0.41 16.88
C LEU A 1211 -29.74 -0.76 17.82
N GLU A 1212 -29.18 -0.70 19.02
CA GLU A 1212 -29.62 -1.48 20.17
C GLU A 1212 -30.27 -0.57 21.20
N TRP A 1213 -31.52 -0.86 21.57
CA TRP A 1213 -32.25 -0.10 22.58
C TRP A 1213 -32.11 -0.74 23.96
N ASN A 1214 -31.82 0.09 24.95
CA ASN A 1214 -31.90 -0.27 26.36
C ASN A 1214 -32.50 0.91 27.13
N GLY A 1215 -33.60 0.68 27.86
CA GLY A 1215 -34.21 1.67 28.75
C GLY A 1215 -34.69 2.96 28.09
N GLY A 1216 -35.05 2.92 26.80
CA GLY A 1216 -35.46 4.09 26.00
C GLY A 1216 -34.29 4.87 25.37
N ILE A 1217 -33.06 4.38 25.52
CA ILE A 1217 -31.84 4.95 24.94
C ILE A 1217 -31.23 3.96 23.97
N ALA A 1218 -30.91 4.41 22.77
CA ALA A 1218 -30.26 3.62 21.75
C ALA A 1218 -28.73 3.75 21.82
N GLU A 1219 -28.01 2.67 21.56
CA GLU A 1219 -26.59 2.68 21.22
C GLU A 1219 -26.40 2.19 19.78
N ARG A 1220 -25.39 2.74 19.10
CA ARG A 1220 -24.94 2.27 17.80
C ARG A 1220 -24.35 0.86 17.93
N ARG A 1221 -24.74 -0.04 17.02
CA ARG A 1221 -24.18 -1.41 16.89
C ARG A 1221 -23.66 -1.73 15.49
N GLY A 1222 -23.67 -0.77 14.58
CA GLY A 1222 -23.12 -1.01 13.26
C GLY A 1222 -23.39 0.12 12.32
N PHE A 1223 -22.68 0.08 11.19
CA PHE A 1223 -22.81 1.04 10.11
C PHE A 1223 -22.81 0.30 8.77
N GLY A 1224 -23.54 0.80 7.80
CA GLY A 1224 -23.57 0.17 6.49
C GLY A 1224 -24.26 0.97 5.42
N LEU A 1225 -24.60 0.25 4.35
CA LEU A 1225 -25.32 0.78 3.20
C LEU A 1225 -26.57 -0.06 2.93
N LEU A 1226 -27.67 0.62 2.60
CA LEU A 1226 -28.92 0.01 2.17
C LEU A 1226 -29.28 0.52 0.77
N HIS A 1227 -29.68 -0.37 -0.14
CA HIS A 1227 -30.19 0.05 -1.45
C HIS A 1227 -31.50 0.84 -1.30
N GLN A 1228 -31.66 1.98 -1.99
CA GLN A 1228 -32.84 2.85 -1.78
C GLN A 1228 -34.17 2.14 -2.05
N GLY A 1229 -34.24 1.31 -3.11
CA GLY A 1229 -35.42 0.50 -3.42
C GLY A 1229 -35.80 -0.56 -2.38
N ALA A 1230 -34.93 -0.84 -1.41
CA ALA A 1230 -35.21 -1.83 -0.36
C ALA A 1230 -36.13 -1.30 0.74
N VAL A 1231 -36.31 0.02 0.85
CA VAL A 1231 -37.05 0.68 1.95
C VAL A 1231 -38.50 0.18 2.03
N GLU A 1232 -39.15 -0.07 0.90
CA GLU A 1232 -40.52 -0.65 0.86
C GLU A 1232 -40.60 -2.08 1.39
N PHE A 1233 -39.49 -2.80 1.35
CA PHE A 1233 -39.40 -4.22 1.69
C PHE A 1233 -38.86 -4.45 3.12
N SER A 1234 -38.89 -3.42 3.98
CA SER A 1234 -38.63 -3.56 5.41
C SER A 1234 -39.50 -4.66 6.02
N LEU A 1235 -38.94 -5.43 6.95
CA LEU A 1235 -39.69 -6.38 7.77
C LEU A 1235 -40.66 -5.65 8.70
N ASP A 1236 -41.68 -6.37 9.19
CA ASP A 1236 -42.58 -5.88 10.24
C ASP A 1236 -41.77 -5.40 11.46
N PRO A 1237 -42.13 -4.24 12.05
CA PRO A 1237 -43.34 -3.42 11.86
C PRO A 1237 -43.35 -2.49 10.63
N GLY A 1238 -42.32 -2.52 9.78
CA GLY A 1238 -42.22 -1.69 8.58
C GLY A 1238 -41.60 -0.31 8.82
N PRO A 1239 -41.55 0.54 7.78
CA PRO A 1239 -40.93 1.86 7.87
C PRO A 1239 -41.68 2.82 8.81
N SER A 1240 -40.96 3.49 9.70
CA SER A 1240 -41.53 4.46 10.65
C SER A 1240 -40.68 5.73 10.78
N TRP A 1241 -41.32 6.90 10.87
CA TRP A 1241 -40.63 8.15 11.22
C TRP A 1241 -40.57 8.25 12.74
N LYS A 1242 -39.36 8.20 13.31
CA LYS A 1242 -39.15 7.96 14.74
C LYS A 1242 -38.13 8.92 15.32
N GLU A 1243 -38.36 9.35 16.56
CA GLU A 1243 -37.40 10.08 17.37
C GLU A 1243 -36.38 9.12 17.98
N ILE A 1244 -35.11 9.45 17.82
CA ILE A 1244 -33.97 8.64 18.27
C ILE A 1244 -33.24 9.38 19.38
N PHE A 1245 -33.00 8.66 20.49
CA PHE A 1245 -32.17 9.08 21.61
C PHE A 1245 -30.89 8.25 21.61
N LEU A 1246 -29.84 8.76 20.98
CA LEU A 1246 -28.61 8.02 20.73
C LEU A 1246 -27.53 8.41 21.74
N ALA A 1247 -27.05 7.43 22.51
CA ALA A 1247 -25.99 7.58 23.50
C ALA A 1247 -24.68 6.97 23.01
#